data_AF-A0A094A3A7-F1
#
_entry.id   AF-A0A094A3A7-F1
#
_cell.length_a   1.000
_cell.length_b   1.000
_cell.length_c   1.000
_cell.angle_alpha   90.00
_cell.angle_beta   90.00
_cell.angle_gamma   90.00
#
_symmetry.space_group_name_H-M   'P 1'
#
loop_
_entity.id
_entity.type
_entity.pdbx_description
1 polymer ?
#
loop_
_entity_poly.entity_id
_entity_poly.type
_entity_poly.pdbx_seq_one_letter_code
_entity_poly.pdbx_strand_id
1 'polypeptide(L)'
;MEPQNTLAVCGLATLFKECTQLFDLIDPRPADQVDFDVLSTILEIQQVRLCIWGQAVGLATDDQGALDTTFITEVDGRLKDRRIAVTVSDALKCIKSAIEGSPSLKRRYRLQVADATDSPQSSKIASRTTFKRTLDRFDSTSGSPLNASTKLVVVDDKIFLTLVEDLRVFNDCLTCLLPDVDSFTRQQIADDIVYGVDEDELLLTAQASFILFYNDFANAATERLEEIKEKKALVDKDTSADPAQVMNMEEIVRQIEKLEEQLNTQNKGMLNISIYETFGTYWGFSTWDGVRGDEWRLEKEKELEVAKPSHSSWGLQYVTEIKKNRETRALGLNEWDAEAVRNYIGKVPGTKTVAGYASEYQHWAHDVIPQKSQSYLVSTHQPASVGFQELAGRIDVLQGLRNLPQGWTNKQNYEELEKWLGTANETWIDQDYKYSTRNQISSLLSMLNRKDIFEDLTAEGSIGYHLYGSKPLGLVNFLLQMVLAYELRLRLRGSDDWMSGMTPNVLAAIEMAHRWMENVKIELSGEGNLRFKFHSLVHERQLEGLIKFSEAMEWPKLSEMREYTEGAYAGYRAGSLMSLTFWNWMFGQVLPGDQFIYHIMGALVYATPSFRSLGSAKYHAASLIIDGRSYWRAKSAVGCVLGGMKGIKSVCGWIGPCPAPIEDSVTGWVRNNGAAVAFPIPGKQILGNFSHGDSVGGKMSTSLWAMPTEETLTLEWLANMSDKTKWKTPEAPKPSSERCEFLGLHLKPLQSEVPPAVPQDQEYRASIDFNVNGKPVTYTLFCKPTFVASHPCINGPHLQHSNDMNRFENVRNIQDLQNLQRIPDEVLIINATCDGGELVARAWCSENAQHAVVRKGDDTCFACAVKMASEQGLGVNCLIWA
;
A
#
# COMPACT_ATOMS: atom_id res chain seq x y z
N MET A 1 18.36 -48.86 4.67
CA MET A 1 17.62 -47.67 5.15
C MET A 1 16.90 -47.02 3.97
N GLU A 2 16.14 -47.81 3.19
CA GLU A 2 15.58 -47.41 1.88
C GLU A 2 14.03 -47.46 1.71
N PRO A 3 13.20 -48.05 2.59
CA PRO A 3 11.77 -48.18 2.28
C PRO A 3 10.88 -46.96 2.63
N GLN A 4 11.35 -45.99 3.42
CA GLN A 4 10.53 -44.82 3.80
C GLN A 4 10.60 -43.65 2.78
N ASN A 5 11.72 -43.47 2.09
CA ASN A 5 11.88 -42.38 1.10
C ASN A 5 11.22 -42.70 -0.25
N THR A 6 11.12 -43.98 -0.62
CA THR A 6 10.40 -44.44 -1.82
C THR A 6 8.89 -44.23 -1.71
N LEU A 7 8.31 -44.44 -0.52
CA LEU A 7 6.87 -44.24 -0.27
C LEU A 7 6.41 -42.78 -0.39
N ALA A 8 7.26 -41.81 -0.01
CA ALA A 8 6.94 -40.37 -0.11
C ALA A 8 6.95 -39.88 -1.56
N VAL A 9 7.92 -40.36 -2.36
CA VAL A 9 8.04 -40.01 -3.79
C VAL A 9 6.92 -40.67 -4.61
N CYS A 10 6.54 -41.93 -4.32
CA CYS A 10 5.38 -42.56 -4.95
C CYS A 10 4.06 -41.79 -4.68
N GLY A 11 3.90 -41.23 -3.48
CA GLY A 11 2.76 -40.37 -3.14
C GLY A 11 2.73 -39.06 -3.95
N LEU A 12 3.88 -38.46 -4.23
CA LEU A 12 3.99 -37.27 -5.07
C LEU A 12 3.68 -37.57 -6.54
N ALA A 13 4.19 -38.67 -7.09
CA ALA A 13 3.92 -39.06 -8.47
C ALA A 13 2.42 -39.33 -8.70
N THR A 14 1.76 -39.95 -7.71
CA THR A 14 0.30 -40.17 -7.75
C THR A 14 -0.47 -38.85 -7.73
N LEU A 15 -0.12 -37.94 -6.81
CA LEU A 15 -0.79 -36.64 -6.70
C LEU A 15 -0.54 -35.74 -7.92
N PHE A 16 0.66 -35.80 -8.49
CA PHE A 16 1.00 -35.13 -9.74
C PHE A 16 0.13 -35.62 -10.89
N LYS A 17 0.02 -36.96 -11.06
CA LYS A 17 -0.83 -37.58 -12.09
C LYS A 17 -2.31 -37.23 -11.92
N GLU A 18 -2.80 -37.12 -10.68
CA GLU A 18 -4.16 -36.63 -10.42
C GLU A 18 -4.29 -35.16 -10.86
N CYS A 19 -3.33 -34.29 -10.54
CA CYS A 19 -3.39 -32.88 -10.91
C CYS A 19 -3.40 -32.66 -12.43
N THR A 20 -2.62 -33.43 -13.20
CA THR A 20 -2.60 -33.30 -14.67
C THR A 20 -3.92 -33.74 -15.29
N GLN A 21 -4.57 -34.77 -14.74
CA GLN A 21 -5.89 -35.25 -15.20
C GLN A 21 -7.04 -34.27 -14.89
N LEU A 22 -6.87 -33.40 -13.89
CA LEU A 22 -7.90 -32.44 -13.50
C LEU A 22 -8.09 -31.30 -14.50
N PHE A 23 -7.06 -30.95 -15.27
CA PHE A 23 -7.17 -29.96 -16.33
C PHE A 23 -8.19 -30.38 -17.40
N ASP A 24 -8.30 -31.68 -17.68
CA ASP A 24 -9.25 -32.24 -18.66
C ASP A 24 -10.72 -32.12 -18.23
N LEU A 25 -10.99 -31.83 -16.96
CA LEU A 25 -12.34 -31.63 -16.42
C LEU A 25 -12.87 -30.21 -16.67
N ILE A 26 -12.02 -29.27 -17.05
CA ILE A 26 -12.37 -27.86 -17.29
C ILE A 26 -12.77 -27.74 -18.77
N ASP A 27 -14.08 -27.60 -19.03
CA ASP A 27 -14.58 -27.31 -20.38
C ASP A 27 -14.79 -25.81 -20.50
N PRO A 28 -14.05 -25.14 -21.37
CA PRO A 28 -13.96 -23.71 -21.21
C PRO A 28 -15.11 -22.99 -22.00
N ARG A 29 -15.89 -23.65 -22.88
CA ARG A 29 -16.95 -22.98 -23.70
C ARG A 29 -18.27 -22.58 -23.00
N PRO A 30 -18.90 -21.48 -23.46
CA PRO A 30 -20.16 -21.56 -24.21
C PRO A 30 -20.02 -21.06 -25.65
N ALA A 31 -20.93 -21.51 -26.53
CA ALA A 31 -20.68 -21.80 -27.94
C ALA A 31 -20.48 -20.65 -28.98
N ASP A 32 -20.21 -19.38 -28.61
CA ASP A 32 -20.27 -18.28 -29.60
C ASP A 32 -19.31 -17.06 -29.36
N GLN A 33 -18.19 -17.18 -28.65
CA GLN A 33 -17.29 -16.03 -28.38
C GLN A 33 -15.82 -16.28 -28.76
N VAL A 34 -15.22 -15.33 -29.50
CA VAL A 34 -13.86 -15.35 -30.05
C VAL A 34 -12.77 -15.22 -28.96
N ASP A 35 -13.04 -14.50 -27.87
CA ASP A 35 -12.09 -14.29 -26.76
C ASP A 35 -11.78 -15.57 -25.97
N PHE A 36 -12.60 -16.60 -26.17
CA PHE A 36 -12.53 -17.83 -25.41
C PHE A 36 -11.32 -18.71 -25.81
N ASP A 37 -10.87 -18.61 -27.06
CA ASP A 37 -9.74 -19.40 -27.57
C ASP A 37 -8.42 -18.99 -26.89
N VAL A 38 -8.20 -17.68 -26.66
CA VAL A 38 -7.01 -17.17 -25.93
C VAL A 38 -6.98 -17.67 -24.49
N LEU A 39 -8.14 -17.67 -23.82
CA LEU A 39 -8.29 -18.17 -22.46
C LEU A 39 -8.00 -19.68 -22.39
N SER A 40 -8.48 -20.46 -23.37
CA SER A 40 -8.14 -21.87 -23.48
C SER A 40 -6.63 -22.07 -23.61
N THR A 41 -5.97 -21.29 -24.49
CA THR A 41 -4.52 -21.34 -24.68
C THR A 41 -3.74 -20.97 -23.43
N ILE A 42 -4.23 -20.00 -22.65
CA ILE A 42 -3.66 -19.61 -21.36
C ILE A 42 -3.68 -20.78 -20.35
N LEU A 43 -4.78 -21.54 -20.28
CA LEU A 43 -4.90 -22.70 -19.41
C LEU A 43 -3.99 -23.85 -19.87
N GLU A 44 -3.92 -24.08 -21.18
CA GLU A 44 -3.06 -25.09 -21.79
C GLU A 44 -1.58 -24.81 -21.51
N ILE A 45 -1.13 -23.54 -21.56
CA ILE A 45 0.23 -23.15 -21.15
C ILE A 45 0.50 -23.58 -19.70
N GLN A 46 -0.44 -23.40 -18.77
CA GLN A 46 -0.25 -23.82 -17.39
C GLN A 46 -0.24 -25.34 -17.22
N GLN A 47 -1.03 -26.07 -18.01
CA GLN A 47 -1.00 -27.54 -18.04
C GLN A 47 0.35 -28.05 -18.55
N VAL A 48 0.84 -27.50 -19.66
CA VAL A 48 2.13 -27.87 -20.27
C VAL A 48 3.30 -27.58 -19.34
N ARG A 49 3.29 -26.43 -18.65
CA ARG A 49 4.29 -26.08 -17.62
C ARG A 49 4.35 -27.13 -16.51
N LEU A 50 3.19 -27.55 -15.99
CA LEU A 50 3.12 -28.58 -14.97
C LEU A 50 3.65 -29.92 -15.49
N CYS A 51 3.25 -30.32 -16.70
CA CYS A 51 3.67 -31.58 -17.32
C CYS A 51 5.19 -31.67 -17.53
N ILE A 52 5.79 -30.66 -18.17
CA ILE A 52 7.23 -30.63 -18.44
C ILE A 52 8.02 -30.54 -17.13
N TRP A 53 7.56 -29.74 -16.16
CA TRP A 53 8.17 -29.68 -14.83
C TRP A 53 8.19 -31.06 -14.16
N GLY A 54 7.05 -31.76 -14.16
CA GLY A 54 6.93 -33.10 -13.57
C GLY A 54 7.81 -34.15 -14.25
N GLN A 55 7.99 -34.05 -15.57
CA GLN A 55 8.92 -34.89 -16.31
C GLN A 55 10.38 -34.57 -15.97
N ALA A 56 10.75 -33.30 -15.89
CA ALA A 56 12.10 -32.86 -15.58
C ALA A 56 12.56 -33.29 -14.18
N VAL A 57 11.64 -33.45 -13.22
CA VAL A 57 11.94 -33.93 -11.86
C VAL A 57 11.75 -35.44 -11.67
N GLY A 58 11.35 -36.17 -12.72
CA GLY A 58 11.18 -37.62 -12.72
C GLY A 58 9.87 -38.13 -12.09
N LEU A 59 8.86 -37.27 -11.90
CA LEU A 59 7.52 -37.65 -11.39
C LEU A 59 6.60 -38.25 -12.46
N ALA A 60 6.94 -38.09 -13.75
CA ALA A 60 6.16 -38.58 -14.90
C ALA A 60 6.70 -39.88 -15.52
N THR A 61 7.43 -40.70 -14.75
CA THR A 61 8.13 -41.89 -15.27
C THR A 61 7.18 -43.06 -15.58
N ASP A 62 6.74 -43.17 -16.84
CA ASP A 62 6.22 -44.41 -17.43
C ASP A 62 7.18 -44.90 -18.55
N ASP A 63 7.21 -46.21 -18.82
CA ASP A 63 8.21 -47.00 -19.59
C ASP A 63 8.55 -46.53 -21.03
N GLN A 64 8.01 -45.41 -21.52
CA GLN A 64 8.34 -44.81 -22.82
C GLN A 64 9.41 -43.71 -22.77
N GLY A 65 9.85 -43.29 -21.57
CA GLY A 65 11.00 -42.39 -21.39
C GLY A 65 12.33 -42.91 -21.96
N ALA A 66 12.35 -44.18 -22.42
CA ALA A 66 13.50 -44.79 -23.09
C ALA A 66 13.77 -44.27 -24.54
N LEU A 67 12.93 -43.39 -25.10
CA LEU A 67 13.06 -42.92 -26.49
C LEU A 67 13.44 -41.44 -26.65
N ASP A 68 13.36 -40.61 -25.60
CA ASP A 68 13.73 -39.19 -25.66
C ASP A 68 14.93 -38.93 -24.72
N THR A 69 16.15 -38.92 -25.28
CA THR A 69 17.42 -38.84 -24.52
C THR A 69 17.63 -37.52 -23.76
N THR A 70 16.68 -36.60 -23.85
CA THR A 70 16.75 -35.23 -23.33
C THR A 70 16.31 -35.13 -21.86
N PHE A 71 15.60 -36.14 -21.33
CA PHE A 71 15.00 -36.10 -19.99
C PHE A 71 15.60 -37.12 -19.02
N ILE A 72 15.65 -36.75 -17.74
CA ILE A 72 16.24 -37.57 -16.66
C ILE A 72 15.26 -38.71 -16.31
N THR A 73 15.73 -39.96 -16.35
CA THR A 73 14.93 -41.15 -16.01
C THR A 73 14.89 -41.46 -14.51
N GLU A 74 15.74 -40.80 -13.72
CA GLU A 74 15.78 -40.90 -12.26
C GLU A 74 15.09 -39.70 -11.59
N VAL A 75 14.37 -39.95 -10.49
CA VAL A 75 13.76 -38.90 -9.68
C VAL A 75 14.83 -37.94 -9.14
N ASP A 76 14.60 -36.63 -9.30
CA ASP A 76 15.52 -35.59 -8.84
C ASP A 76 15.87 -35.80 -7.36
N GLY A 77 17.18 -35.83 -7.06
CA GLY A 77 17.69 -36.09 -5.72
C GLY A 77 17.16 -35.12 -4.66
N ARG A 78 16.75 -33.91 -5.05
CA ARG A 78 16.16 -32.88 -4.16
C ARG A 78 14.74 -33.21 -3.72
N LEU A 79 13.98 -33.98 -4.50
CA LEU A 79 12.67 -34.49 -4.08
C LEU A 79 12.78 -35.56 -2.98
N LYS A 80 13.99 -36.06 -2.70
CA LYS A 80 14.26 -36.90 -1.53
C LYS A 80 14.40 -36.09 -0.24
N ASP A 81 14.56 -34.75 -0.31
CA ASP A 81 14.47 -33.86 0.85
C ASP A 81 12.99 -33.72 1.26
N ARG A 82 12.67 -34.13 2.48
CA ARG A 82 11.32 -34.11 3.04
C ARG A 82 10.67 -32.73 3.01
N ARG A 83 11.43 -31.64 3.14
CA ARG A 83 10.89 -30.27 3.13
C ARG A 83 10.46 -29.86 1.73
N ILE A 84 11.28 -30.17 0.73
CA ILE A 84 10.97 -29.92 -0.68
C ILE A 84 9.77 -30.79 -1.09
N ALA A 85 9.79 -32.08 -0.71
CA ALA A 85 8.68 -32.99 -0.97
C ALA A 85 7.35 -32.55 -0.34
N VAL A 86 7.36 -32.01 0.88
CA VAL A 86 6.15 -31.47 1.53
C VAL A 86 5.65 -30.23 0.81
N THR A 87 6.52 -29.27 0.47
CA THR A 87 6.11 -28.06 -0.26
C THR A 87 5.57 -28.38 -1.65
N VAL A 88 6.20 -29.31 -2.37
CA VAL A 88 5.70 -29.84 -3.65
C VAL A 88 4.35 -30.53 -3.46
N SER A 89 4.19 -31.36 -2.41
CA SER A 89 2.91 -31.99 -2.09
C SER A 89 1.82 -30.97 -1.81
N ASP A 90 2.13 -29.90 -1.09
CA ASP A 90 1.15 -28.87 -0.72
C ASP A 90 0.78 -28.00 -1.92
N ALA A 91 1.73 -27.66 -2.80
CA ALA A 91 1.45 -26.99 -4.06
C ALA A 91 0.55 -27.83 -4.98
N LEU A 92 0.83 -29.12 -5.13
CA LEU A 92 -0.02 -30.05 -5.90
C LEU A 92 -1.41 -30.22 -5.25
N LYS A 93 -1.51 -30.28 -3.92
CA LYS A 93 -2.82 -30.28 -3.22
C LYS A 93 -3.59 -28.98 -3.43
N CYS A 94 -2.90 -27.84 -3.51
CA CYS A 94 -3.52 -26.56 -3.83
C CYS A 94 -4.08 -26.56 -5.26
N ILE A 95 -3.33 -27.06 -6.24
CA ILE A 95 -3.81 -27.25 -7.62
C ILE A 95 -5.03 -28.17 -7.64
N LYS A 96 -4.93 -29.35 -7.01
CA LYS A 96 -6.04 -30.29 -6.87
C LYS A 96 -7.26 -29.65 -6.21
N SER A 97 -7.08 -28.91 -5.11
CA SER A 97 -8.18 -28.25 -4.40
C SER A 97 -8.77 -27.07 -5.17
N ALA A 98 -8.00 -26.40 -6.04
CA ALA A 98 -8.51 -25.33 -6.89
C ALA A 98 -9.47 -25.88 -7.96
N ILE A 99 -9.19 -27.08 -8.48
CA ILE A 99 -9.99 -27.71 -9.54
C ILE A 99 -11.12 -28.61 -8.96
N GLU A 100 -10.85 -29.42 -7.94
CA GLU A 100 -11.85 -30.34 -7.33
C GLU A 100 -12.66 -29.73 -6.16
N GLY A 101 -12.08 -28.80 -5.39
CA GLY A 101 -12.44 -28.55 -4.00
C GLY A 101 -13.62 -27.60 -3.76
N SER A 102 -14.40 -27.90 -2.71
CA SER A 102 -15.42 -27.11 -1.98
C SER A 102 -16.50 -26.31 -2.76
N PRO A 103 -17.80 -26.41 -2.39
CA PRO A 103 -18.89 -25.56 -2.92
C PRO A 103 -18.61 -24.05 -2.83
N SER A 104 -17.77 -23.65 -1.88
CA SER A 104 -17.30 -22.26 -1.67
C SER A 104 -16.38 -21.77 -2.79
N LEU A 105 -15.53 -22.65 -3.33
CA LEU A 105 -14.59 -22.33 -4.41
C LEU A 105 -15.30 -22.43 -5.77
N LYS A 106 -16.18 -23.41 -5.98
CA LYS A 106 -17.09 -23.43 -7.14
C LYS A 106 -17.98 -22.17 -7.20
N ARG A 107 -18.39 -21.63 -6.04
CA ARG A 107 -19.08 -20.34 -5.93
C ARG A 107 -18.17 -19.13 -6.15
N ARG A 108 -16.90 -19.21 -5.71
CA ARG A 108 -15.86 -18.18 -5.95
C ARG A 108 -15.56 -18.03 -7.44
N TYR A 109 -15.45 -19.15 -8.15
CA TYR A 109 -15.16 -19.18 -9.59
C TYR A 109 -16.40 -19.32 -10.48
N ARG A 110 -17.61 -19.34 -9.90
CA ARG A 110 -18.93 -19.53 -10.58
C ARG A 110 -18.97 -20.69 -11.59
N LEU A 111 -18.31 -21.80 -11.28
CA LEU A 111 -18.27 -23.00 -12.14
C LEU A 111 -19.62 -23.73 -12.08
N GLN A 112 -20.22 -24.05 -13.23
CA GLN A 112 -21.41 -24.90 -13.31
C GLN A 112 -21.02 -26.35 -13.61
N VAL A 113 -21.68 -27.28 -12.92
CA VAL A 113 -21.58 -28.72 -13.21
C VAL A 113 -22.56 -29.02 -14.35
N ALA A 114 -22.05 -29.44 -15.50
CA ALA A 114 -22.89 -29.95 -16.59
C ALA A 114 -22.95 -31.49 -16.51
N ASP A 115 -24.17 -32.04 -16.45
CA ASP A 115 -24.40 -33.48 -16.59
C ASP A 115 -24.22 -33.87 -18.08
N ALA A 116 -23.41 -34.90 -18.33
CA ALA A 116 -23.01 -35.33 -19.69
C ALA A 116 -24.16 -35.89 -20.57
N THR A 117 -25.42 -35.75 -20.17
CA THR A 117 -26.59 -36.34 -20.85
C THR A 117 -27.33 -35.41 -21.82
N ASP A 118 -27.09 -34.10 -21.81
CA ASP A 118 -27.79 -33.15 -22.70
C ASP A 118 -26.81 -32.41 -23.64
N SER A 119 -26.30 -33.11 -24.66
CA SER A 119 -26.03 -32.60 -26.03
C SER A 119 -25.19 -33.62 -26.84
N PRO A 120 -25.45 -33.82 -28.15
CA PRO A 120 -24.98 -34.96 -28.92
C PRO A 120 -23.56 -34.79 -29.46
N GLN A 121 -22.86 -35.92 -29.59
CA GLN A 121 -21.49 -36.12 -30.08
C GLN A 121 -20.38 -35.74 -29.08
N SER A 122 -20.10 -36.72 -28.23
CA SER A 122 -18.77 -36.97 -27.65
C SER A 122 -17.74 -37.10 -28.77
N SER A 123 -17.18 -35.96 -29.19
CA SER A 123 -15.81 -35.92 -29.68
C SER A 123 -14.94 -35.61 -28.46
N LYS A 124 -13.93 -36.45 -28.20
CA LYS A 124 -12.77 -35.98 -27.44
C LYS A 124 -12.37 -34.65 -28.08
N ILE A 125 -12.39 -33.56 -27.33
CA ILE A 125 -11.95 -32.26 -27.84
C ILE A 125 -10.51 -32.48 -28.26
N ALA A 126 -10.27 -32.55 -29.58
CA ALA A 126 -8.93 -32.73 -30.10
C ALA A 126 -8.13 -31.50 -29.67
N SER A 127 -7.03 -31.70 -28.96
CA SER A 127 -6.01 -30.69 -28.67
C SER A 127 -5.74 -29.86 -29.93
N ARG A 128 -6.14 -28.58 -29.90
CA ARG A 128 -5.98 -27.56 -30.95
C ARG A 128 -4.85 -26.61 -30.51
N THR A 129 -3.63 -27.13 -30.41
CA THR A 129 -2.52 -26.32 -29.89
C THR A 129 -1.20 -26.65 -30.55
N THR A 130 -0.33 -25.63 -30.55
CA THR A 130 1.11 -25.74 -30.76
C THR A 130 1.76 -26.76 -29.80
N PHE A 131 1.18 -26.96 -28.60
CA PHE A 131 1.66 -27.90 -27.55
C PHE A 131 1.11 -29.33 -27.65
N LYS A 132 0.37 -29.65 -28.72
CA LYS A 132 -0.30 -30.94 -28.90
C LYS A 132 0.65 -32.13 -28.73
N ARG A 133 1.85 -32.04 -29.29
CA ARG A 133 2.87 -33.08 -29.17
C ARG A 133 3.23 -33.38 -27.72
N THR A 134 3.26 -32.34 -26.88
CA THR A 134 3.61 -32.47 -25.47
C THR A 134 2.42 -33.01 -24.69
N LEU A 135 1.23 -32.46 -24.87
CA LEU A 135 0.01 -32.95 -24.19
C LEU A 135 -0.33 -34.42 -24.56
N ASP A 136 -0.24 -34.80 -25.84
CA ASP A 136 -0.51 -36.17 -26.30
C ASP A 136 0.44 -37.21 -25.67
N ARG A 137 1.67 -36.82 -25.29
CA ARG A 137 2.62 -37.68 -24.55
C ARG A 137 2.12 -37.98 -23.14
N PHE A 138 1.40 -37.05 -22.51
CA PHE A 138 0.87 -37.22 -21.15
C PHE A 138 -0.52 -37.89 -21.15
N ASP A 139 -1.30 -37.77 -22.23
CA ASP A 139 -2.63 -38.39 -22.37
C ASP A 139 -2.62 -39.91 -22.59
N SER A 140 -1.55 -40.43 -23.19
CA SER A 140 -1.42 -41.85 -23.60
C SER A 140 -1.11 -42.83 -22.44
N THR A 141 -0.96 -42.33 -21.20
CA THR A 141 -0.67 -43.10 -19.97
C THR A 141 -1.91 -43.38 -19.08
N SER A 142 -3.11 -43.21 -19.64
CA SER A 142 -4.40 -43.22 -18.94
C SER A 142 -4.91 -44.63 -18.57
N GLY A 143 -4.43 -45.14 -17.43
CA GLY A 143 -5.18 -46.12 -16.63
C GLY A 143 -6.41 -45.44 -15.99
N SER A 144 -7.60 -46.01 -16.25
CA SER A 144 -8.97 -45.58 -15.91
C SER A 144 -9.21 -44.09 -15.55
N PRO A 145 -10.03 -43.34 -16.33
CA PRO A 145 -10.39 -41.98 -15.99
C PRO A 145 -11.14 -41.93 -14.64
N LEU A 146 -10.72 -41.03 -13.74
CA LEU A 146 -11.53 -40.60 -12.60
C LEU A 146 -12.94 -40.28 -13.11
N ASN A 147 -13.95 -41.04 -12.64
CA ASN A 147 -15.38 -40.98 -13.01
C ASN A 147 -15.78 -39.80 -13.91
N ALA A 148 -15.73 -40.04 -15.22
CA ALA A 148 -16.06 -39.10 -16.30
C ALA A 148 -17.57 -38.78 -16.37
N SER A 149 -18.12 -38.17 -15.33
CA SER A 149 -19.54 -37.79 -15.28
C SER A 149 -19.78 -36.31 -15.00
N THR A 150 -18.74 -35.52 -14.72
CA THR A 150 -18.89 -34.11 -14.31
C THR A 150 -17.90 -33.22 -15.07
N LYS A 151 -18.36 -32.47 -16.07
CA LYS A 151 -17.56 -31.39 -16.69
C LYS A 151 -17.84 -30.06 -15.98
N LEU A 152 -16.78 -29.30 -15.71
CA LEU A 152 -16.87 -27.96 -15.12
C LEU A 152 -16.90 -26.93 -16.25
N VAL A 153 -18.05 -26.27 -16.42
CA VAL A 153 -18.22 -25.24 -17.45
C VAL A 153 -18.00 -23.86 -16.82
N VAL A 154 -17.17 -23.06 -17.49
CA VAL A 154 -16.84 -21.68 -17.11
C VAL A 154 -17.92 -20.74 -17.65
N VAL A 155 -18.48 -19.90 -16.76
CA VAL A 155 -19.65 -19.05 -17.07
C VAL A 155 -19.29 -17.55 -17.18
N ASP A 156 -18.06 -17.17 -16.80
CA ASP A 156 -17.59 -15.78 -16.70
C ASP A 156 -16.08 -15.71 -17.02
N ASP A 157 -15.73 -14.87 -18.01
CA ASP A 157 -14.39 -14.67 -18.58
C ASP A 157 -13.40 -14.05 -17.60
N LYS A 158 -13.83 -13.05 -16.81
CA LYS A 158 -13.00 -12.35 -15.81
C LYS A 158 -12.62 -13.26 -14.64
N ILE A 159 -13.51 -14.19 -14.32
CA ILE A 159 -13.32 -15.14 -13.22
C ILE A 159 -12.43 -16.30 -13.65
N PHE A 160 -12.46 -16.71 -14.93
CA PHE A 160 -11.55 -17.71 -15.48
C PHE A 160 -10.09 -17.28 -15.40
N LEU A 161 -9.79 -16.02 -15.74
CA LEU A 161 -8.46 -15.45 -15.57
C LEU A 161 -7.97 -15.52 -14.11
N THR A 162 -8.88 -15.43 -13.14
CA THR A 162 -8.52 -15.56 -11.72
C THR A 162 -8.12 -17.01 -11.37
N LEU A 163 -8.83 -18.01 -11.92
CA LEU A 163 -8.46 -19.42 -11.74
C LEU A 163 -7.10 -19.73 -12.38
N VAL A 164 -6.87 -19.25 -13.60
CA VAL A 164 -5.59 -19.38 -14.28
C VAL A 164 -4.48 -18.72 -13.48
N GLU A 165 -4.70 -17.53 -12.95
CA GLU A 165 -3.72 -16.80 -12.16
C GLU A 165 -3.33 -17.58 -10.89
N ASP A 166 -4.31 -18.16 -10.19
CA ASP A 166 -4.06 -19.03 -9.05
C ASP A 166 -3.23 -20.27 -9.46
N LEU A 167 -3.55 -20.91 -10.59
CA LEU A 167 -2.78 -22.03 -11.15
C LEU A 167 -1.35 -21.63 -11.54
N ARG A 168 -1.18 -20.43 -12.11
CA ARG A 168 0.14 -19.85 -12.44
C ARG A 168 0.97 -19.70 -11.18
N VAL A 169 0.42 -19.09 -10.13
CA VAL A 169 1.09 -18.91 -8.84
C VAL A 169 1.51 -20.24 -8.23
N PHE A 170 0.68 -21.29 -8.32
CA PHE A 170 1.05 -22.62 -7.83
C PHE A 170 2.18 -23.26 -8.65
N ASN A 171 2.14 -23.14 -9.98
CA ASN A 171 3.25 -23.57 -10.84
C ASN A 171 4.53 -22.79 -10.53
N ASP A 172 4.46 -21.48 -10.33
CA ASP A 172 5.61 -20.64 -9.97
C ASP A 172 6.20 -21.05 -8.62
N CYS A 173 5.37 -21.49 -7.66
CA CYS A 173 5.85 -22.07 -6.40
C CYS A 173 6.67 -23.35 -6.62
N LEU A 174 6.22 -24.26 -7.48
CA LEU A 174 6.96 -25.48 -7.83
C LEU A 174 8.31 -25.16 -8.48
N THR A 175 8.30 -24.15 -9.32
CA THR A 175 9.44 -23.66 -10.09
C THR A 175 10.47 -22.91 -9.24
N CYS A 176 10.05 -22.08 -8.29
CA CYS A 176 10.95 -21.38 -7.35
C CYS A 176 11.74 -22.34 -6.46
N LEU A 177 11.22 -23.55 -6.21
CA LEU A 177 11.91 -24.58 -5.43
C LEU A 177 13.07 -25.21 -6.20
N LEU A 178 13.01 -25.21 -7.53
CA LEU A 178 13.99 -25.85 -8.43
C LEU A 178 14.30 -24.94 -9.65
N PRO A 179 15.06 -23.85 -9.48
CA PRO A 179 15.23 -22.80 -10.52
C PRO A 179 15.93 -23.26 -11.81
N ASP A 180 16.81 -24.25 -11.72
CA ASP A 180 17.43 -24.93 -12.86
C ASP A 180 16.42 -25.75 -13.67
N VAL A 181 15.42 -26.33 -13.00
CA VAL A 181 14.30 -27.02 -13.65
C VAL A 181 13.35 -26.02 -14.32
N ASP A 182 13.20 -24.80 -13.78
CA ASP A 182 12.46 -23.71 -14.43
C ASP A 182 13.05 -23.39 -15.81
N SER A 183 14.36 -23.11 -15.83
CA SER A 183 15.06 -22.72 -17.05
C SER A 183 14.94 -23.80 -18.12
N PHE A 184 15.03 -25.07 -17.73
CA PHE A 184 14.83 -26.20 -18.64
C PHE A 184 13.37 -26.29 -19.12
N THR A 185 12.41 -26.14 -18.22
CA THR A 185 10.97 -26.20 -18.54
C THR A 185 10.59 -25.12 -19.54
N ARG A 186 11.03 -23.87 -19.31
CA ARG A 186 10.78 -22.76 -20.23
C ARG A 186 11.43 -22.97 -21.60
N GLN A 187 12.66 -23.48 -21.62
CA GLN A 187 13.33 -23.77 -22.90
C GLN A 187 12.56 -24.81 -23.71
N GLN A 188 12.08 -25.89 -23.09
CA GLN A 188 11.30 -26.92 -23.79
C GLN A 188 9.97 -26.38 -24.34
N ILE A 189 9.29 -25.49 -23.61
CA ILE A 189 8.07 -24.82 -24.09
C ILE A 189 8.40 -23.92 -25.28
N ALA A 190 9.47 -23.15 -25.21
CA ALA A 190 9.91 -22.31 -26.32
C ALA A 190 10.28 -23.14 -27.55
N ASP A 191 10.95 -24.28 -27.38
CA ASP A 191 11.27 -25.21 -28.46
C ASP A 191 10.00 -25.76 -29.13
N ASP A 192 8.98 -26.15 -28.34
CA ASP A 192 7.68 -26.58 -28.88
C ASP A 192 6.99 -25.48 -29.71
N ILE A 193 7.07 -24.23 -29.26
CA ILE A 193 6.53 -23.06 -29.98
C ILE A 193 7.25 -22.86 -31.32
N VAL A 194 8.57 -22.97 -31.34
CA VAL A 194 9.38 -22.82 -32.57
C VAL A 194 9.03 -23.87 -33.62
N TYR A 195 8.59 -25.07 -33.19
CA TYR A 195 8.12 -26.13 -34.10
C TYR A 195 6.65 -26.01 -34.52
N GLY A 196 5.93 -24.98 -34.05
CA GLY A 196 4.56 -24.70 -34.47
C GLY A 196 4.44 -24.48 -35.99
N VAL A 197 3.32 -24.93 -36.55
CA VAL A 197 3.03 -24.89 -37.99
C VAL A 197 1.73 -24.18 -38.35
N ASP A 198 0.83 -24.02 -37.39
CA ASP A 198 -0.48 -23.37 -37.60
C ASP A 198 -0.40 -21.89 -37.19
N GLU A 199 -0.72 -21.00 -38.13
CA GLU A 199 -0.63 -19.54 -37.93
C GLU A 199 -1.62 -19.03 -36.89
N ASP A 200 -2.83 -19.58 -36.85
CA ASP A 200 -3.88 -19.13 -35.93
C ASP A 200 -3.54 -19.61 -34.50
N GLU A 201 -3.05 -20.83 -34.34
CA GLU A 201 -2.61 -21.36 -33.05
C GLU A 201 -1.38 -20.63 -32.50
N LEU A 202 -0.41 -20.27 -33.36
CA LEU A 202 0.76 -19.50 -32.96
C LEU A 202 0.39 -18.07 -32.56
N LEU A 203 -0.59 -17.46 -33.21
CA LEU A 203 -1.10 -16.12 -32.86
C LEU A 203 -1.77 -16.14 -31.49
N LEU A 204 -2.63 -17.12 -31.23
CA LEU A 204 -3.26 -17.33 -29.92
C LEU A 204 -2.20 -17.60 -28.84
N THR A 205 -1.17 -18.37 -29.15
CA THR A 205 -0.04 -18.64 -28.23
C THR A 205 0.75 -17.38 -27.91
N ALA A 206 1.00 -16.51 -28.90
CA ALA A 206 1.67 -15.22 -28.68
C ALA A 206 0.83 -14.29 -27.78
N GLN A 207 -0.47 -14.19 -28.05
CA GLN A 207 -1.41 -13.39 -27.26
C GLN A 207 -1.53 -13.89 -25.82
N ALA A 208 -1.73 -15.19 -25.64
CA ALA A 208 -1.78 -15.83 -24.33
C ALA A 208 -0.49 -15.63 -23.52
N SER A 209 0.66 -15.77 -24.17
CA SER A 209 1.98 -15.58 -23.55
C SER A 209 2.22 -14.12 -23.13
N PHE A 210 1.77 -13.16 -23.93
CA PHE A 210 1.84 -11.73 -23.60
C PHE A 210 0.97 -11.39 -22.38
N ILE A 211 -0.27 -11.87 -22.34
CA ILE A 211 -1.18 -11.69 -21.19
C ILE A 211 -0.57 -12.28 -19.91
N LEU A 212 0.13 -13.41 -20.03
CA LEU A 212 0.80 -14.09 -18.91
C LEU A 212 2.18 -13.53 -18.56
N PHE A 213 2.68 -12.52 -19.29
CA PHE A 213 4.02 -11.92 -19.13
C PHE A 213 5.18 -12.89 -19.40
N TYR A 214 4.98 -13.94 -20.20
CA TYR A 214 6.04 -14.85 -20.67
C TYR A 214 6.67 -14.32 -21.96
N ASN A 215 7.56 -13.34 -21.81
CA ASN A 215 8.21 -12.68 -22.96
C ASN A 215 9.01 -13.66 -23.84
N ASP A 216 9.61 -14.67 -23.24
CA ASP A 216 10.34 -15.75 -23.94
C ASP A 216 9.42 -16.55 -24.88
N PHE A 217 8.21 -16.90 -24.42
CA PHE A 217 7.23 -17.63 -25.25
C PHE A 217 6.59 -16.74 -26.31
N ALA A 218 6.27 -15.48 -25.95
CA ALA A 218 5.70 -14.51 -26.88
C ALA A 218 6.67 -14.18 -28.03
N ASN A 219 7.96 -14.00 -27.72
CA ASN A 219 9.00 -13.77 -28.72
C ASN A 219 9.16 -14.99 -29.64
N ALA A 220 9.27 -16.20 -29.07
CA ALA A 220 9.39 -17.43 -29.86
C ALA A 220 8.21 -17.64 -30.82
N ALA A 221 6.98 -17.35 -30.38
CA ALA A 221 5.78 -17.48 -31.21
C ALA A 221 5.75 -16.41 -32.32
N THR A 222 6.14 -15.17 -32.00
CA THR A 222 6.13 -14.05 -32.95
C THR A 222 7.20 -14.23 -34.02
N GLU A 223 8.43 -14.59 -33.64
CA GLU A 223 9.51 -14.90 -34.59
C GLU A 223 9.11 -16.03 -35.53
N ARG A 224 8.48 -17.08 -35.00
CA ARG A 224 8.00 -18.20 -35.82
C ARG A 224 6.88 -17.80 -36.79
N LEU A 225 5.95 -16.94 -36.36
CA LEU A 225 4.90 -16.40 -37.22
C LEU A 225 5.48 -15.58 -38.37
N GLU A 226 6.50 -14.76 -38.12
CA GLU A 226 7.21 -14.01 -39.16
C GLU A 226 7.87 -14.95 -40.17
N GLU A 227 8.59 -15.99 -39.69
CA GLU A 227 9.20 -16.98 -40.59
C GLU A 227 8.17 -17.70 -41.50
N ILE A 228 6.99 -18.02 -40.97
CA ILE A 228 5.93 -18.68 -41.74
C ILE A 228 5.33 -17.68 -42.75
N LYS A 229 5.06 -16.44 -42.34
CA LYS A 229 4.53 -15.37 -43.21
C LYS A 229 5.50 -15.00 -44.33
N GLU A 230 6.81 -14.91 -44.04
CA GLU A 230 7.85 -14.68 -45.05
C GLU A 230 7.91 -15.82 -46.07
N LYS A 231 7.85 -17.08 -45.61
CA LYS A 231 7.81 -18.25 -46.49
C LYS A 231 6.53 -18.30 -47.34
N LYS A 232 5.39 -17.85 -46.80
CA LYS A 232 4.10 -17.78 -47.51
C LYS A 232 4.07 -16.63 -48.52
N ALA A 233 4.64 -15.48 -48.20
CA ALA A 233 4.83 -14.35 -49.12
C ALA A 233 5.78 -14.67 -50.29
N LEU A 234 6.71 -15.63 -50.11
CA LEU A 234 7.53 -16.20 -51.18
C LEU A 234 6.76 -17.17 -52.09
N VAL A 235 5.67 -17.77 -51.61
CA VAL A 235 4.80 -18.71 -52.34
C VAL A 235 3.61 -18.00 -53.02
N ASP A 236 3.06 -16.95 -52.41
CA ASP A 236 1.93 -16.16 -52.95
C ASP A 236 2.31 -15.16 -54.05
N LYS A 237 3.60 -15.06 -54.40
CA LYS A 237 4.07 -14.27 -55.56
C LYS A 237 3.64 -14.82 -56.93
N ASP A 238 3.02 -16.01 -56.99
CA ASP A 238 2.57 -16.65 -58.22
C ASP A 238 1.04 -16.68 -58.44
N THR A 239 0.21 -15.98 -57.65
CA THR A 239 -1.21 -15.82 -58.04
C THR A 239 -1.81 -14.49 -57.60
N SER A 240 -2.22 -13.72 -58.60
CA SER A 240 -2.74 -12.35 -58.52
C SER A 240 -4.09 -12.23 -57.78
N ALA A 241 -4.23 -11.17 -56.97
CA ALA A 241 -5.10 -9.99 -57.24
C ALA A 241 -5.86 -9.46 -56.00
N ASP A 242 -5.61 -8.17 -55.74
CA ASP A 242 -6.46 -7.13 -55.13
C ASP A 242 -6.71 -7.13 -53.59
N PRO A 243 -6.05 -6.24 -52.81
CA PRO A 243 -6.39 -6.02 -51.41
C PRO A 243 -7.30 -4.79 -51.25
N ALA A 244 -8.60 -5.05 -51.05
CA ALA A 244 -9.47 -4.12 -50.36
C ALA A 244 -9.09 -4.08 -48.87
N GLN A 245 -8.71 -2.88 -48.40
CA GLN A 245 -8.55 -2.44 -47.01
C GLN A 245 -8.69 -3.52 -45.91
N VAL A 246 -7.61 -4.25 -45.67
CA VAL A 246 -7.34 -4.82 -44.34
C VAL A 246 -6.41 -3.83 -43.65
N MET A 247 -6.84 -3.24 -42.54
CA MET A 247 -6.00 -2.32 -41.77
C MET A 247 -4.73 -3.05 -41.33
N ASN A 248 -3.56 -2.58 -41.77
CA ASN A 248 -2.29 -3.11 -41.31
C ASN A 248 -2.07 -2.68 -39.85
N MET A 249 -2.21 -3.60 -38.91
CA MET A 249 -2.02 -3.35 -37.47
C MET A 249 -0.64 -2.76 -37.16
N GLU A 250 0.39 -3.13 -37.91
CA GLU A 250 1.74 -2.55 -37.75
C GLU A 250 1.77 -1.05 -38.07
N GLU A 251 1.01 -0.61 -39.08
CA GLU A 251 0.92 0.82 -39.44
C GLU A 251 0.13 1.60 -38.37
N ILE A 252 -0.89 0.99 -37.77
CA ILE A 252 -1.64 1.58 -36.66
C ILE A 252 -0.75 1.73 -35.43
N VAL A 253 -0.03 0.67 -35.03
CA VAL A 253 0.92 0.71 -33.90
C VAL A 253 1.97 1.80 -34.13
N ARG A 254 2.57 1.85 -35.32
CA ARG A 254 3.55 2.90 -35.68
C ARG A 254 2.96 4.31 -35.63
N GLN A 255 1.70 4.49 -36.02
CA GLN A 255 1.02 5.78 -35.91
C GLN A 255 0.70 6.16 -34.46
N ILE A 256 0.34 5.19 -33.61
CA ILE A 256 0.15 5.40 -32.16
C ILE A 256 1.47 5.82 -31.53
N GLU A 257 2.57 5.09 -31.76
CA GLU A 257 3.89 5.43 -31.22
C GLU A 257 4.30 6.86 -31.59
N LYS A 258 4.07 7.24 -32.86
CA LYS A 258 4.33 8.60 -33.35
C LYS A 258 3.44 9.63 -32.67
N LEU A 259 2.16 9.33 -32.44
CA LEU A 259 1.24 10.21 -31.73
C LEU A 259 1.69 10.36 -30.26
N GLU A 260 2.05 9.27 -29.58
CA GLU A 260 2.55 9.30 -28.21
C GLU A 260 3.83 10.14 -28.09
N GLU A 261 4.77 10.01 -29.02
CA GLU A 261 5.98 10.84 -29.03
C GLU A 261 5.64 12.33 -29.22
N GLN A 262 4.67 12.63 -30.09
CA GLN A 262 4.18 14.00 -30.30
C GLN A 262 3.51 14.56 -29.04
N LEU A 263 2.63 13.79 -28.39
CA LEU A 263 1.91 14.20 -27.18
C LEU A 263 2.87 14.36 -25.99
N ASN A 264 3.81 13.43 -25.80
CA ASN A 264 4.86 13.53 -24.78
C ASN A 264 5.70 14.78 -24.95
N THR A 265 6.02 15.13 -26.20
CA THR A 265 6.80 16.35 -26.49
C THR A 265 5.96 17.60 -26.25
N GLN A 266 4.70 17.57 -26.67
CA GLN A 266 3.79 18.71 -26.60
C GLN A 266 3.36 19.05 -25.16
N ASN A 267 3.06 18.02 -24.36
CA ASN A 267 2.62 18.14 -22.97
C ASN A 267 3.71 17.65 -21.99
N LYS A 268 4.98 17.77 -22.36
CA LYS A 268 6.09 17.43 -21.49
C LYS A 268 5.95 18.17 -20.14
N GLY A 269 6.02 17.43 -19.06
CA GLY A 269 5.89 17.95 -17.71
C GLY A 269 4.45 18.06 -17.20
N MET A 270 3.46 17.58 -17.96
CA MET A 270 2.09 17.51 -17.49
C MET A 270 1.97 16.46 -16.38
N LEU A 271 1.17 16.78 -15.36
CA LEU A 271 1.01 15.95 -14.17
C LEU A 271 0.14 14.74 -14.46
N ASN A 272 0.52 13.58 -13.94
CA ASN A 272 -0.27 12.36 -13.96
C ASN A 272 -0.32 11.76 -12.55
N ILE A 273 -1.53 11.44 -12.07
CA ILE A 273 -1.75 10.99 -10.71
C ILE A 273 -2.55 9.70 -10.75
N SER A 274 -2.12 8.74 -9.96
CA SER A 274 -2.76 7.44 -9.86
C SER A 274 -2.72 6.91 -8.44
N ILE A 275 -3.72 6.09 -8.10
CA ILE A 275 -3.75 5.29 -6.88
C ILE A 275 -3.71 3.83 -7.32
N TYR A 276 -2.65 3.11 -6.95
CA TYR A 276 -2.54 1.68 -7.23
C TYR A 276 -2.85 0.86 -5.99
N GLU A 277 -3.43 -0.31 -6.20
CA GLU A 277 -3.61 -1.33 -5.19
C GLU A 277 -2.57 -2.43 -5.40
N THR A 278 -1.93 -2.87 -4.32
CA THR A 278 -0.95 -3.95 -4.35
C THR A 278 -1.10 -4.76 -3.06
N PHE A 279 -1.57 -6.00 -3.18
CA PHE A 279 -1.78 -6.94 -2.06
C PHE A 279 -2.68 -6.41 -0.93
N GLY A 280 -3.69 -5.60 -1.27
CA GLY A 280 -4.61 -4.96 -0.33
C GLY A 280 -4.13 -3.63 0.23
N THR A 281 -2.99 -3.12 -0.26
CA THR A 281 -2.44 -1.81 0.12
C THR A 281 -2.53 -0.81 -1.02
N TYR A 282 -3.04 0.40 -0.75
CA TYR A 282 -3.20 1.49 -1.69
C TYR A 282 -2.06 2.49 -1.62
N TRP A 283 -1.57 2.90 -2.79
CA TRP A 283 -0.39 3.75 -2.95
C TRP A 283 -0.69 4.89 -3.94
N GLY A 284 -0.43 6.13 -3.53
CA GLY A 284 -0.58 7.30 -4.38
C GLY A 284 0.73 7.64 -5.09
N PHE A 285 0.66 7.86 -6.41
CA PHE A 285 1.81 8.21 -7.24
C PHE A 285 1.54 9.48 -8.04
N SER A 286 2.60 10.26 -8.18
CA SER A 286 2.67 11.44 -9.06
C SER A 286 3.79 11.20 -10.08
N THR A 287 3.47 11.34 -11.35
CA THR A 287 4.43 11.29 -12.46
C THR A 287 4.24 12.48 -13.38
N TRP A 288 5.23 12.71 -14.23
CA TRP A 288 5.19 13.76 -15.24
C TRP A 288 5.44 13.19 -16.61
N ASP A 289 4.63 13.67 -17.54
CA ASP A 289 4.60 13.27 -18.92
C ASP A 289 5.91 13.65 -19.64
N GLY A 290 6.53 12.72 -20.37
CA GLY A 290 7.79 12.96 -21.10
C GLY A 290 9.03 13.30 -20.25
N VAL A 291 9.00 13.09 -18.93
CA VAL A 291 10.11 13.37 -18.00
C VAL A 291 10.97 12.12 -17.76
N ARG A 292 12.31 12.29 -17.75
CA ARG A 292 13.26 11.18 -17.55
C ARG A 292 13.37 10.82 -16.06
N GLY A 293 13.80 9.59 -15.75
CA GLY A 293 13.83 9.07 -14.37
C GLY A 293 14.74 9.85 -13.40
N ASP A 294 15.80 10.49 -13.88
CA ASP A 294 16.68 11.37 -13.08
C ASP A 294 16.01 12.68 -12.70
N GLU A 295 15.37 13.35 -13.67
CA GLU A 295 14.56 14.56 -13.46
C GLU A 295 13.35 14.26 -12.55
N TRP A 296 12.71 13.10 -12.72
CA TRP A 296 11.63 12.63 -11.84
C TRP A 296 12.09 12.49 -10.37
N ARG A 297 13.29 11.93 -10.13
CA ARG A 297 13.82 11.80 -8.76
C ARG A 297 14.05 13.16 -8.12
N LEU A 298 14.59 14.13 -8.87
CA LEU A 298 14.82 15.49 -8.37
C LEU A 298 13.50 16.16 -7.96
N GLU A 299 12.45 16.03 -8.76
CA GLU A 299 11.13 16.59 -8.41
C GLU A 299 10.50 15.90 -7.20
N LYS A 300 10.65 14.58 -7.08
CA LYS A 300 10.21 13.84 -5.89
C LYS A 300 11.00 14.22 -4.64
N GLU A 301 12.29 14.51 -4.76
CA GLU A 301 13.10 15.01 -3.66
C GLU A 301 12.60 16.38 -3.18
N LYS A 302 12.24 17.30 -4.09
CA LYS A 302 11.64 18.59 -3.70
C LYS A 302 10.37 18.43 -2.88
N GLU A 303 9.51 17.46 -3.20
CA GLU A 303 8.32 17.15 -2.40
C GLU A 303 8.71 16.69 -0.98
N LEU A 304 9.72 15.84 -0.86
CA LEU A 304 10.25 15.39 0.44
C LEU A 304 10.95 16.51 1.21
N GLU A 305 11.51 17.51 0.54
CA GLU A 305 12.09 18.70 1.19
C GLU A 305 11.03 19.56 1.87
N VAL A 306 9.85 19.73 1.25
CA VAL A 306 8.71 20.41 1.89
C VAL A 306 8.26 19.69 3.17
N ALA A 307 8.44 18.37 3.21
CA ALA A 307 8.09 17.53 4.37
C ALA A 307 9.21 17.40 5.42
N LYS A 308 10.39 17.99 5.23
CA LYS A 308 11.48 17.91 6.23
C LYS A 308 11.09 18.70 7.48
N PRO A 309 11.01 18.05 8.67
CA PRO A 309 10.71 18.77 9.89
C PRO A 309 11.79 19.84 10.16
N SER A 310 11.36 21.06 10.45
CA SER A 310 12.28 22.18 10.69
C SER A 310 13.08 22.05 12.00
N HIS A 311 12.70 21.09 12.85
CA HIS A 311 13.45 20.75 14.05
C HIS A 311 13.63 19.23 14.15
N SER A 312 14.82 18.79 14.59
CA SER A 312 15.20 17.37 14.60
C SER A 312 14.33 16.50 15.51
N SER A 313 13.82 17.04 16.62
CA SER A 313 12.90 16.29 17.50
C SER A 313 11.55 15.99 16.86
N TRP A 314 11.12 16.78 15.88
CA TRP A 314 9.84 16.55 15.19
C TRP A 314 9.94 15.41 14.18
N GLY A 315 11.15 14.92 13.89
CA GLY A 315 11.35 13.67 13.17
C GLY A 315 10.69 12.47 13.85
N LEU A 316 10.44 12.54 15.17
CA LEU A 316 9.73 11.50 15.92
C LEU A 316 8.27 11.30 15.49
N GLN A 317 7.67 12.27 14.78
CA GLN A 317 6.37 12.11 14.15
C GLN A 317 6.36 10.98 13.12
N TYR A 318 7.51 10.73 12.49
CA TYR A 318 7.62 9.79 11.39
C TYR A 318 8.25 8.48 11.84
N VAL A 319 7.86 7.42 11.14
CA VAL A 319 8.45 6.10 11.31
C VAL A 319 9.92 6.10 10.92
N THR A 320 10.74 5.36 11.68
CA THR A 320 12.14 5.15 11.30
C THR A 320 12.25 4.08 10.22
N GLU A 321 12.65 4.50 9.01
CA GLU A 321 12.92 3.59 7.89
C GLU A 321 14.04 2.57 8.24
N ILE A 322 13.80 1.30 7.91
CA ILE A 322 14.83 0.26 7.97
C ILE A 322 15.35 0.05 6.55
N LYS A 323 16.63 0.36 6.32
CA LYS A 323 17.27 0.01 5.04
C LYS A 323 17.41 -1.50 4.94
N LYS A 324 16.72 -2.11 3.98
CA LYS A 324 17.02 -3.47 3.50
C LYS A 324 18.08 -3.38 2.41
N ASN A 325 18.84 -4.46 2.18
CA ASN A 325 20.19 -4.47 1.60
C ASN A 325 20.41 -3.72 0.26
N ARG A 326 19.37 -3.32 -0.50
CA ARG A 326 19.48 -2.40 -1.66
C ARG A 326 18.32 -1.43 -1.85
N GLU A 327 17.28 -1.48 -1.01
CA GLU A 327 16.09 -0.63 -1.11
C GLU A 327 15.65 -0.12 0.27
N THR A 328 15.38 1.17 0.35
CA THR A 328 14.72 1.76 1.52
C THR A 328 13.23 1.41 1.44
N ARG A 329 12.76 0.43 2.22
CA ARG A 329 11.33 0.10 2.31
C ARG A 329 10.84 0.33 3.73
N ALA A 330 9.78 1.11 3.89
CA ALA A 330 9.09 1.22 5.18
C ALA A 330 8.53 -0.16 5.56
N LEU A 331 8.71 -0.58 6.82
CA LEU A 331 8.20 -1.85 7.35
C LEU A 331 6.67 -1.81 7.51
N GLY A 332 5.87 -1.67 6.44
CA GLY A 332 4.40 -1.68 6.53
C GLY A 332 3.77 -0.76 7.58
N LEU A 333 4.54 0.18 8.17
CA LEU A 333 4.15 0.97 9.33
C LEU A 333 3.15 2.07 8.96
N ASN A 334 3.01 2.34 7.66
CA ASN A 334 1.93 3.12 7.08
C ASN A 334 0.55 2.46 7.25
N GLU A 335 0.49 1.17 7.60
CA GLU A 335 -0.76 0.47 7.94
C GLU A 335 -1.27 0.82 9.35
N TRP A 336 -0.42 1.37 10.22
CA TRP A 336 -0.80 1.69 11.60
C TRP A 336 -1.41 3.09 11.74
N ASP A 337 -0.80 4.09 11.09
CA ASP A 337 -1.25 5.47 11.16
C ASP A 337 -0.81 6.26 9.92
N ALA A 338 -1.77 6.83 9.20
CA ALA A 338 -1.50 7.65 8.03
C ALA A 338 -0.60 8.86 8.34
N GLU A 339 -0.71 9.47 9.54
CA GLU A 339 0.07 10.66 9.93
C GLU A 339 1.54 10.35 10.25
N ALA A 340 1.92 9.06 10.28
CA ALA A 340 3.27 8.59 10.57
C ALA A 340 4.20 8.57 9.34
N VAL A 341 3.67 8.86 8.15
CA VAL A 341 4.42 8.87 6.89
C VAL A 341 4.87 10.28 6.54
N ARG A 342 6.13 10.44 6.09
CA ARG A 342 6.73 11.76 5.80
C ARG A 342 5.97 12.54 4.74
N ASN A 343 5.51 11.87 3.68
CA ASN A 343 4.75 12.49 2.60
C ASN A 343 3.24 12.52 2.90
N TYR A 344 2.79 12.51 4.15
CA TYR A 344 1.36 12.61 4.46
C TYR A 344 0.82 14.05 4.34
N ILE A 345 1.51 15.00 4.99
CA ILE A 345 1.05 16.40 5.11
C ILE A 345 1.33 17.16 3.82
N GLY A 346 0.33 17.88 3.32
CA GLY A 346 0.44 18.74 2.13
C GLY A 346 1.11 20.09 2.44
N LYS A 347 1.56 20.78 1.39
CA LYS A 347 2.24 22.09 1.48
C LYS A 347 1.35 23.23 2.01
N VAL A 348 0.03 23.06 1.95
CA VAL A 348 -0.96 24.06 2.40
C VAL A 348 -1.54 23.59 3.74
N PRO A 349 -1.73 24.47 4.75
CA PRO A 349 -2.32 24.08 6.02
C PRO A 349 -3.65 23.32 5.85
N GLY A 350 -3.80 22.21 6.57
CA GLY A 350 -4.99 21.37 6.53
C GLY A 350 -5.15 20.52 5.26
N THR A 351 -4.16 20.48 4.36
CA THR A 351 -4.18 19.59 3.18
C THR A 351 -3.21 18.41 3.32
N LYS A 352 -3.34 17.44 2.41
CA LYS A 352 -2.51 16.25 2.27
C LYS A 352 -1.79 16.27 0.92
N THR A 353 -0.76 15.44 0.78
CA THR A 353 -0.22 15.09 -0.54
C THR A 353 -1.10 14.01 -1.21
N VAL A 354 -0.77 13.61 -2.43
CA VAL A 354 -1.35 12.44 -3.10
C VAL A 354 -1.14 11.15 -2.30
N ALA A 355 0.06 10.95 -1.76
CA ALA A 355 0.36 9.78 -0.93
C ALA A 355 -0.39 9.82 0.42
N GLY A 356 -0.55 11.01 1.00
CA GLY A 356 -1.38 11.21 2.18
C GLY A 356 -2.84 10.87 1.94
N TYR A 357 -3.40 11.29 0.79
CA TYR A 357 -4.75 10.91 0.37
C TYR A 357 -4.92 9.40 0.21
N ALA A 358 -3.98 8.73 -0.47
CA ALA A 358 -4.00 7.26 -0.61
C ALA A 358 -3.91 6.54 0.74
N SER A 359 -3.16 7.10 1.70
CA SER A 359 -3.08 6.56 3.06
C SER A 359 -4.39 6.71 3.83
N GLU A 360 -5.10 7.83 3.69
CA GLU A 360 -6.45 7.97 4.28
C GLU A 360 -7.46 7.04 3.62
N TYR A 361 -7.37 6.90 2.29
CA TYR A 361 -8.16 5.94 1.54
C TYR A 361 -7.94 4.50 2.04
N GLN A 362 -6.69 4.09 2.29
CA GLN A 362 -6.37 2.78 2.86
C GLN A 362 -7.11 2.53 4.18
N HIS A 363 -7.06 3.49 5.11
CA HIS A 363 -7.69 3.35 6.42
C HIS A 363 -9.22 3.31 6.30
N TRP A 364 -9.80 4.16 5.45
CA TRP A 364 -11.24 4.10 5.14
C TRP A 364 -11.63 2.76 4.51
N ALA A 365 -10.84 2.25 3.57
CA ALA A 365 -11.07 0.97 2.91
C ALA A 365 -10.98 -0.20 3.90
N HIS A 366 -10.07 -0.16 4.89
CA HIS A 366 -10.03 -1.17 5.97
C HIS A 366 -11.32 -1.24 6.79
N ASP A 367 -11.93 -0.09 7.07
CA ASP A 367 -13.15 -0.02 7.89
C ASP A 367 -14.41 -0.45 7.11
N VAL A 368 -14.45 -0.19 5.81
CA VAL A 368 -15.65 -0.39 4.97
C VAL A 368 -15.61 -1.69 4.16
N ILE A 369 -14.42 -2.16 3.77
CA ILE A 369 -14.24 -3.38 2.96
C ILE A 369 -13.93 -4.56 3.90
N PRO A 370 -14.71 -5.66 3.86
CA PRO A 370 -14.47 -6.83 4.72
C PRO A 370 -13.07 -7.40 4.56
N GLN A 371 -12.24 -7.22 5.59
CA GLN A 371 -10.90 -7.79 5.68
C GLN A 371 -11.00 -9.28 6.06
N LYS A 372 -10.15 -10.13 5.45
CA LYS A 372 -9.94 -11.49 5.98
C LYS A 372 -9.18 -11.38 7.29
N SER A 373 -9.60 -12.10 8.32
CA SER A 373 -8.88 -12.16 9.59
C SER A 373 -7.46 -12.69 9.37
N GLN A 374 -6.44 -11.85 9.59
CA GLN A 374 -5.05 -12.30 9.57
C GLN A 374 -4.81 -13.18 10.80
N SER A 375 -4.47 -14.44 10.56
CA SER A 375 -4.02 -15.38 11.59
C SER A 375 -2.50 -15.43 11.57
N TYR A 376 -1.88 -15.31 12.74
CA TYR A 376 -0.43 -15.42 12.90
C TYR A 376 -0.10 -16.41 14.02
N LEU A 377 1.09 -17.01 13.92
CA LEU A 377 1.59 -17.94 14.92
C LEU A 377 2.07 -17.16 16.14
N VAL A 378 1.75 -17.68 17.33
CA VAL A 378 2.16 -17.14 18.61
C VAL A 378 2.85 -18.25 19.41
N SER A 379 3.94 -17.92 20.08
CA SER A 379 4.78 -18.91 20.77
C SER A 379 4.04 -19.44 21.99
N THR A 380 4.06 -20.74 22.27
CA THR A 380 3.49 -21.29 23.51
C THR A 380 4.51 -21.34 24.66
N HIS A 381 5.78 -21.05 24.38
CA HIS A 381 6.88 -21.13 25.36
C HIS A 381 6.90 -19.93 26.30
N GLN A 382 7.43 -20.12 27.51
CA GLN A 382 7.69 -19.02 28.44
C GLN A 382 9.01 -18.34 28.09
N PRO A 383 9.09 -17.00 28.20
CA PRO A 383 10.35 -16.29 28.01
C PRO A 383 11.37 -16.68 29.08
N ALA A 384 12.63 -16.36 28.84
CA ALA A 384 13.68 -16.58 29.83
C ALA A 384 13.36 -15.82 31.14
N SER A 385 13.56 -16.48 32.28
CA SER A 385 13.43 -15.86 33.60
C SER A 385 14.65 -14.97 33.89
N VAL A 386 14.61 -13.73 33.41
CA VAL A 386 15.71 -12.76 33.51
C VAL A 386 15.45 -11.67 34.54
N GLY A 387 16.50 -11.27 35.26
CA GLY A 387 16.47 -10.19 36.22
C GLY A 387 16.66 -8.81 35.58
N PHE A 388 16.28 -7.76 36.31
CA PHE A 388 16.46 -6.37 35.86
C PHE A 388 17.92 -6.03 35.53
N GLN A 389 18.88 -6.49 36.33
CA GLN A 389 20.31 -6.20 36.11
C GLN A 389 20.84 -6.85 34.81
N GLU A 390 20.40 -8.06 34.51
CA GLU A 390 20.79 -8.78 33.28
C GLU A 390 20.25 -8.06 32.04
N LEU A 391 18.98 -7.64 32.09
CA LEU A 391 18.36 -6.85 31.04
C LEU A 391 19.04 -5.48 30.85
N ALA A 392 19.35 -4.78 31.95
CA ALA A 392 20.08 -3.51 31.88
C ALA A 392 21.47 -3.69 31.24
N GLY A 393 22.19 -4.77 31.59
CA GLY A 393 23.46 -5.12 30.96
C GLY A 393 23.31 -5.44 29.47
N ARG A 394 22.24 -6.15 29.07
CA ARG A 394 21.98 -6.41 27.64
C ARG A 394 21.66 -5.13 26.88
N ILE A 395 20.87 -4.23 27.47
CA ILE A 395 20.56 -2.94 26.86
C ILE A 395 21.84 -2.16 26.59
N ASP A 396 22.77 -2.08 27.55
CA ASP A 396 24.06 -1.39 27.37
C ASP A 396 24.85 -1.96 26.17
N VAL A 397 24.89 -3.29 26.02
CA VAL A 397 25.48 -3.97 24.85
C VAL A 397 24.75 -3.58 23.55
N LEU A 398 23.42 -3.62 23.53
CA LEU A 398 22.60 -3.33 22.35
C LEU A 398 22.69 -1.86 21.91
N GLN A 399 22.86 -0.92 22.83
CA GLN A 399 23.01 0.51 22.54
C GLN A 399 24.25 0.81 21.69
N GLY A 400 25.32 0.00 21.84
CA GLY A 400 26.52 0.06 21.01
C GLY A 400 26.37 -0.60 19.63
N LEU A 401 25.32 -1.40 19.42
CA LEU A 401 25.14 -2.18 18.20
C LEU A 401 24.21 -1.48 17.20
N ARG A 402 24.70 -1.35 15.96
CA ARG A 402 23.90 -0.89 14.80
C ARG A 402 23.49 -2.02 13.86
N ASN A 403 24.26 -3.12 13.89
CA ASN A 403 24.04 -4.37 13.15
C ASN A 403 24.37 -5.53 14.08
N LEU A 404 24.02 -6.76 13.67
CA LEU A 404 24.50 -7.96 14.35
C LEU A 404 26.05 -7.97 14.41
N PRO A 405 26.66 -8.53 15.46
CA PRO A 405 28.11 -8.54 15.62
C PRO A 405 28.84 -9.10 14.38
N GLN A 406 29.81 -8.34 13.87
CA GLN A 406 30.53 -8.72 12.67
C GLN A 406 31.38 -9.98 12.93
N GLY A 407 31.30 -10.96 12.02
CA GLY A 407 32.03 -12.23 12.12
C GLY A 407 31.34 -13.33 12.93
N TRP A 408 30.16 -13.06 13.50
CA TRP A 408 29.37 -14.09 14.18
C TRP A 408 28.62 -14.97 13.16
N THR A 409 28.60 -16.27 13.44
CA THR A 409 27.79 -17.24 12.69
C THR A 409 26.32 -17.17 13.10
N ASN A 410 25.43 -17.65 12.23
CA ASN A 410 24.00 -17.78 12.53
C ASN A 410 23.72 -18.57 13.82
N LYS A 411 24.53 -19.60 14.09
CA LYS A 411 24.49 -20.40 15.32
C LYS A 411 24.82 -19.57 16.56
N GLN A 412 25.92 -18.82 16.54
CA GLN A 412 26.30 -17.94 17.66
C GLN A 412 25.23 -16.85 17.92
N ASN A 413 24.69 -16.26 16.84
CA ASN A 413 23.60 -15.29 16.94
C ASN A 413 22.33 -15.89 17.55
N TYR A 414 22.00 -17.15 17.22
CA TYR A 414 20.87 -17.87 17.80
C TYR A 414 21.09 -18.23 19.26
N GLU A 415 22.24 -18.80 19.62
CA GLU A 415 22.57 -19.21 20.99
C GLU A 415 22.59 -18.01 21.95
N GLU A 416 23.01 -16.84 21.47
CA GLU A 416 22.92 -15.60 22.25
C GLU A 416 21.47 -15.10 22.39
N LEU A 417 20.66 -15.23 21.34
CA LEU A 417 19.25 -14.85 21.35
C LEU A 417 18.42 -15.74 22.28
N GLU A 418 18.72 -17.04 22.32
CA GLU A 418 18.04 -18.06 23.13
C GLU A 418 18.07 -17.73 24.63
N LYS A 419 19.11 -17.04 25.10
CA LYS A 419 19.22 -16.54 26.48
C LYS A 419 18.08 -15.60 26.88
N TRP A 420 17.46 -14.93 25.91
CA TRP A 420 16.38 -13.95 26.12
C TRP A 420 15.02 -14.51 25.73
N LEU A 421 14.95 -15.32 24.65
CA LEU A 421 13.72 -15.99 24.23
C LEU A 421 13.29 -17.12 25.17
N GLY A 422 14.23 -17.72 25.90
CA GLY A 422 14.02 -18.95 26.64
C GLY A 422 14.28 -20.19 25.77
N THR A 423 14.69 -21.29 26.40
CA THR A 423 14.98 -22.55 25.72
C THR A 423 13.68 -23.27 25.38
N ALA A 424 13.42 -23.48 24.09
CA ALA A 424 12.33 -24.32 23.63
C ALA A 424 12.80 -25.78 23.57
N ASN A 425 12.06 -26.71 24.19
CA ASN A 425 12.34 -28.16 24.11
C ASN A 425 11.87 -28.72 22.76
N GLU A 426 12.41 -28.17 21.68
CA GLU A 426 12.02 -28.50 20.31
C GLU A 426 13.06 -29.41 19.64
N THR A 427 12.58 -30.53 19.10
CA THR A 427 13.36 -31.40 18.22
C THR A 427 13.31 -30.88 16.79
N TRP A 428 14.44 -30.37 16.31
CA TRP A 428 14.58 -29.84 14.95
C TRP A 428 14.99 -30.96 13.97
N ILE A 429 14.16 -31.17 12.95
CA ILE A 429 14.43 -32.11 11.85
C ILE A 429 15.58 -31.59 10.98
N ASP A 430 15.61 -30.28 10.72
CA ASP A 430 16.73 -29.63 10.06
C ASP A 430 17.52 -28.75 11.04
N GLN A 431 18.79 -29.12 11.24
CA GLN A 431 19.71 -28.39 12.10
C GLN A 431 20.18 -27.07 11.47
N ASP A 432 20.21 -26.96 10.15
CA ASP A 432 20.63 -25.74 9.47
C ASP A 432 19.54 -24.66 9.56
N TYR A 433 18.27 -25.04 9.40
CA TYR A 433 17.13 -24.15 9.60
C TYR A 433 17.00 -23.66 11.05
N LYS A 434 17.29 -24.50 12.04
CA LYS A 434 17.23 -24.13 13.47
C LYS A 434 17.97 -22.81 13.73
N TYR A 435 19.18 -22.69 13.19
CA TYR A 435 20.04 -21.52 13.41
C TYR A 435 19.80 -20.40 12.40
N SER A 436 19.02 -20.62 11.34
CA SER A 436 18.80 -19.64 10.29
C SER A 436 18.24 -18.31 10.81
N THR A 437 18.62 -17.21 10.16
CA THR A 437 18.08 -15.86 10.46
C THR A 437 16.56 -15.82 10.32
N ARG A 438 16.00 -16.58 9.36
CA ARG A 438 14.56 -16.71 9.15
C ARG A 438 13.85 -17.30 10.36
N ASN A 439 14.39 -18.37 10.94
CA ASN A 439 13.84 -18.96 12.17
C ASN A 439 13.96 -18.01 13.37
N GLN A 440 15.09 -17.32 13.52
CA GLN A 440 15.29 -16.32 14.56
C GLN A 440 14.24 -15.19 14.47
N ILE A 441 13.98 -14.67 13.26
CA ILE A 441 12.94 -13.66 13.01
C ILE A 441 11.56 -14.22 13.38
N SER A 442 11.22 -15.42 12.90
CA SER A 442 9.92 -16.05 13.18
C SER A 442 9.69 -16.25 14.68
N SER A 443 10.72 -16.71 15.42
CA SER A 443 10.66 -16.91 16.87
C SER A 443 10.42 -15.60 17.61
N LEU A 444 11.08 -14.51 17.19
CA LEU A 444 10.89 -13.18 17.77
C LEU A 444 9.50 -12.61 17.50
N LEU A 445 9.00 -12.73 16.26
CA LEU A 445 7.64 -12.31 15.90
C LEU A 445 6.60 -13.08 16.72
N SER A 446 6.76 -14.40 16.82
CA SER A 446 5.89 -15.29 17.56
C SER A 446 5.85 -14.98 19.07
N MET A 447 7.00 -14.58 19.64
CA MET A 447 7.12 -14.18 21.05
C MET A 447 6.57 -12.77 21.32
N LEU A 448 6.91 -11.78 20.50
CA LEU A 448 6.45 -10.39 20.66
C LEU A 448 4.93 -10.24 20.50
N ASN A 449 4.28 -11.18 19.81
CA ASN A 449 2.82 -11.24 19.70
C ASN A 449 2.10 -11.84 20.93
N ARG A 450 2.81 -12.24 21.99
CA ARG A 450 2.21 -12.78 23.23
C ARG A 450 1.57 -11.69 24.09
N LYS A 451 0.26 -11.49 23.91
CA LYS A 451 -0.55 -10.50 24.66
C LYS A 451 -0.75 -10.82 26.14
N ASP A 452 -0.52 -12.06 26.57
CA ASP A 452 -0.52 -12.46 27.97
C ASP A 452 0.74 -12.02 28.70
N ILE A 453 1.89 -11.95 28.01
CA ILE A 453 3.17 -11.53 28.60
C ILE A 453 3.40 -10.03 28.39
N PHE A 454 3.43 -9.59 27.12
CA PHE A 454 3.80 -8.24 26.75
C PHE A 454 2.59 -7.33 26.67
N GLU A 455 2.78 -6.05 27.00
CA GLU A 455 1.73 -5.05 26.82
C GLU A 455 1.59 -4.71 25.33
N ASP A 456 0.38 -4.35 24.94
CA ASP A 456 0.11 -3.79 23.63
C ASP A 456 0.48 -2.30 23.65
N LEU A 457 1.58 -1.95 23.00
CA LEU A 457 2.10 -0.58 22.97
C LEU A 457 1.27 0.34 22.05
N THR A 458 0.33 -0.23 21.29
CA THR A 458 -0.62 0.54 20.48
C THR A 458 -1.88 0.91 21.26
N ALA A 459 -2.17 0.19 22.35
CA ALA A 459 -3.31 0.47 23.20
C ALA A 459 -3.10 1.80 23.94
N GLU A 460 -4.14 2.65 23.98
CA GLU A 460 -4.08 4.04 24.42
C GLU A 460 -3.35 4.22 25.78
N GLY A 461 -2.33 5.07 25.80
CA GLY A 461 -1.57 5.38 27.00
C GLY A 461 -0.21 6.01 26.71
N SER A 462 0.34 6.67 27.72
CA SER A 462 1.77 7.02 27.76
C SER A 462 2.61 5.77 28.01
N ILE A 463 3.73 5.59 27.29
CA ILE A 463 4.75 4.56 27.59
C ILE A 463 5.16 4.51 29.07
N GLY A 464 5.12 5.65 29.77
CA GLY A 464 5.29 5.69 31.22
C GLY A 464 4.36 4.74 32.00
N TYR A 465 3.15 4.47 31.51
CA TYR A 465 2.25 3.47 32.10
C TYR A 465 2.73 2.04 31.85
N HIS A 466 3.31 1.74 30.69
CA HIS A 466 3.83 0.40 30.39
C HIS A 466 5.06 0.07 31.25
N LEU A 467 5.87 1.06 31.63
CA LEU A 467 6.98 0.87 32.57
C LEU A 467 6.53 0.33 33.94
N TYR A 468 5.34 0.72 34.39
CA TYR A 468 4.77 0.33 35.68
C TYR A 468 3.42 -0.39 35.52
N GLY A 469 3.28 -1.11 34.41
CA GLY A 469 2.00 -1.69 33.95
C GLY A 469 1.30 -2.58 34.98
N SER A 470 0.04 -2.92 34.70
CA SER A 470 -0.82 -3.70 35.59
C SER A 470 -0.41 -5.18 35.71
N LYS A 471 0.43 -5.68 34.79
CA LYS A 471 0.94 -7.05 34.80
C LYS A 471 2.03 -7.27 35.86
N PRO A 472 2.11 -8.47 36.46
CA PRO A 472 3.21 -8.84 37.34
C PRO A 472 4.56 -8.63 36.63
N LEU A 473 5.52 -7.99 37.30
CA LEU A 473 6.85 -7.69 36.76
C LEU A 473 6.85 -6.69 35.58
N GLY A 474 5.89 -5.77 35.50
CA GLY A 474 5.70 -4.81 34.39
C GLY A 474 6.99 -4.18 33.82
N LEU A 475 7.88 -3.67 34.67
CA LEU A 475 9.16 -3.10 34.22
C LEU A 475 10.09 -4.13 33.56
N VAL A 476 10.22 -5.32 34.15
CA VAL A 476 11.09 -6.39 33.63
C VAL A 476 10.55 -6.88 32.29
N ASN A 477 9.23 -7.08 32.18
CA ASN A 477 8.59 -7.50 30.94
C ASN A 477 8.73 -6.43 29.85
N PHE A 478 8.57 -5.15 30.21
CA PHE A 478 8.80 -4.04 29.28
C PHE A 478 10.24 -4.03 28.74
N LEU A 479 11.24 -4.12 29.63
CA LEU A 479 12.65 -4.14 29.21
C LEU A 479 12.97 -5.37 28.36
N LEU A 480 12.40 -6.54 28.67
CA LEU A 480 12.52 -7.73 27.83
C LEU A 480 11.88 -7.51 26.45
N GLN A 481 10.70 -6.90 26.38
CA GLN A 481 10.05 -6.54 25.11
C GLN A 481 10.94 -5.63 24.27
N MET A 482 11.59 -4.63 24.89
CA MET A 482 12.53 -3.73 24.21
C MET A 482 13.77 -4.46 23.69
N VAL A 483 14.34 -5.39 24.48
CA VAL A 483 15.45 -6.24 24.04
C VAL A 483 15.05 -7.08 22.84
N LEU A 484 13.96 -7.84 22.93
CA LEU A 484 13.49 -8.73 21.86
C LEU A 484 13.13 -7.96 20.57
N ALA A 485 12.48 -6.81 20.69
CA ALA A 485 12.12 -5.99 19.54
C ALA A 485 13.35 -5.34 18.87
N TYR A 486 14.37 -4.94 19.63
CA TYR A 486 15.62 -4.44 19.05
C TYR A 486 16.43 -5.57 18.38
N GLU A 487 16.46 -6.78 18.96
CA GLU A 487 17.05 -7.97 18.34
C GLU A 487 16.40 -8.32 16.99
N LEU A 488 15.07 -8.18 16.91
CA LEU A 488 14.31 -8.34 15.68
C LEU A 488 14.72 -7.26 14.66
N ARG A 489 14.80 -6.01 15.09
CA ARG A 489 15.24 -4.88 14.25
C ARG A 489 16.62 -5.12 13.61
N LEU A 490 17.58 -5.63 14.38
CA LEU A 490 18.93 -5.94 13.88
C LEU A 490 18.91 -7.03 12.79
N ARG A 491 18.04 -8.04 12.91
CA ARG A 491 17.90 -9.15 11.95
C ARG A 491 17.17 -8.74 10.67
N LEU A 492 16.15 -7.88 10.77
CA LEU A 492 15.38 -7.40 9.62
C LEU A 492 16.23 -6.55 8.65
N ARG A 493 17.31 -5.91 9.12
CA ARG A 493 18.24 -5.16 8.25
C ARG A 493 18.96 -6.02 7.22
N GLY A 494 19.20 -7.30 7.55
CA GLY A 494 19.93 -8.24 6.70
C GLY A 494 19.04 -9.24 5.95
N SER A 495 17.72 -9.11 6.01
CA SER A 495 16.77 -10.09 5.47
C SER A 495 15.71 -9.46 4.56
N ASP A 496 15.61 -9.98 3.35
CA ASP A 496 14.59 -9.58 2.36
C ASP A 496 13.33 -10.45 2.43
N ASP A 497 13.31 -11.48 3.28
CA ASP A 497 12.18 -12.41 3.41
C ASP A 497 10.91 -11.72 3.93
N TRP A 498 9.79 -12.01 3.28
CA TRP A 498 8.46 -11.70 3.79
C TRP A 498 8.09 -12.69 4.91
N MET A 499 7.67 -12.17 6.06
CA MET A 499 7.40 -12.97 7.26
C MET A 499 6.02 -12.64 7.84
N SER A 500 5.19 -13.66 8.03
CA SER A 500 3.91 -13.54 8.75
C SER A 500 4.13 -13.21 10.23
N GLY A 501 3.22 -12.45 10.83
CA GLY A 501 3.26 -12.06 12.25
C GLY A 501 3.80 -10.66 12.53
N MET A 502 4.01 -9.83 11.51
CA MET A 502 4.33 -8.41 11.68
C MET A 502 3.07 -7.59 12.02
N THR A 503 2.64 -7.64 13.28
CA THR A 503 1.44 -6.93 13.74
C THR A 503 1.73 -5.45 14.07
N PRO A 504 0.71 -4.59 14.15
CA PRO A 504 0.89 -3.20 14.60
C PRO A 504 1.61 -3.08 15.95
N ASN A 505 1.36 -4.00 16.88
CA ASN A 505 2.05 -4.03 18.17
C ASN A 505 3.54 -4.37 18.04
N VAL A 506 3.90 -5.34 17.19
CA VAL A 506 5.31 -5.68 16.93
C VAL A 506 6.03 -4.48 16.31
N LEU A 507 5.38 -3.82 15.36
CA LEU A 507 5.90 -2.63 14.70
C LEU A 507 6.11 -1.46 15.70
N ALA A 508 5.13 -1.21 16.57
CA ALA A 508 5.26 -0.25 17.67
C ALA A 508 6.40 -0.62 18.63
N ALA A 509 6.56 -1.91 18.94
CA ALA A 509 7.64 -2.39 19.80
C ALA A 509 9.02 -2.20 19.16
N ILE A 510 9.18 -2.44 17.86
CA ILE A 510 10.44 -2.20 17.13
C ILE A 510 10.81 -0.71 17.18
N GLU A 511 9.85 0.18 16.93
CA GLU A 511 10.07 1.62 16.95
C GLU A 511 10.38 2.12 18.37
N MET A 512 9.63 1.63 19.37
CA MET A 512 9.88 1.98 20.77
C MET A 512 11.23 1.48 21.25
N ALA A 513 11.60 0.25 20.91
CA ALA A 513 12.90 -0.31 21.28
C ALA A 513 14.03 0.50 20.65
N HIS A 514 13.89 0.92 19.39
CA HIS A 514 14.88 1.78 18.75
C HIS A 514 15.03 3.11 19.49
N ARG A 515 13.92 3.78 19.82
CA ARG A 515 13.94 5.05 20.59
C ARG A 515 14.46 4.85 22.01
N TRP A 516 14.17 3.73 22.65
CA TRP A 516 14.69 3.39 23.98
C TRP A 516 16.21 3.26 23.95
N MET A 517 16.74 2.48 23.00
CA MET A 517 18.18 2.28 22.85
C MET A 517 18.92 3.59 22.53
N GLU A 518 18.32 4.51 21.77
CA GLU A 518 18.98 5.78 21.43
C GLU A 518 18.85 6.87 22.51
N ASN A 519 17.74 6.89 23.26
CA ASN A 519 17.38 8.06 24.06
C ASN A 519 17.49 7.86 25.57
N VAL A 520 17.51 6.61 26.08
CA VAL A 520 17.45 6.32 27.52
C VAL A 520 18.71 5.64 28.00
N LYS A 521 19.33 6.16 29.06
CA LYS A 521 20.41 5.47 29.79
C LYS A 521 19.92 5.00 31.16
N ILE A 522 20.22 3.75 31.50
CA ILE A 522 19.91 3.14 32.79
C ILE A 522 21.15 3.25 33.67
N GLU A 523 21.06 3.94 34.81
CA GLU A 523 22.12 4.01 35.82
C GLU A 523 21.72 3.18 37.05
N LEU A 524 22.57 2.22 37.41
CA LEU A 524 22.42 1.39 38.61
C LEU A 524 23.16 2.08 39.77
N SER A 525 22.44 2.35 40.88
CA SER A 525 23.02 2.88 42.11
C SER A 525 23.34 1.73 43.08
N GLY A 526 24.50 1.80 43.76
CA GLY A 526 25.22 0.69 44.40
C GLY A 526 24.55 -0.16 45.51
N GLU A 527 25.33 -1.15 45.96
CA GLU A 527 24.95 -2.39 46.66
C GLU A 527 24.08 -2.25 47.91
N GLY A 528 23.01 -3.05 47.96
CA GLY A 528 22.20 -3.31 49.16
C GLY A 528 20.70 -3.15 48.96
N ASN A 529 20.28 -2.10 48.24
CA ASN A 529 18.89 -1.90 47.78
C ASN A 529 18.95 -1.44 46.32
N LEU A 530 18.47 -2.26 45.39
CA LEU A 530 18.42 -1.93 43.95
C LEU A 530 17.71 -0.59 43.74
N ARG A 531 18.47 0.49 43.54
CA ARG A 531 17.98 1.79 43.10
C ARG A 531 18.50 2.02 41.69
N PHE A 532 17.60 2.17 40.74
CA PHE A 532 17.93 2.51 39.36
C PHE A 532 17.39 3.90 39.02
N LYS A 533 18.03 4.57 38.07
CA LYS A 533 17.57 5.85 37.52
C LYS A 533 17.62 5.82 36.00
N PHE A 534 16.60 6.38 35.36
CA PHE A 534 16.59 6.65 33.93
C PHE A 534 17.10 8.06 33.65
N HIS A 535 18.00 8.19 32.68
CA HIS A 535 18.54 9.44 32.18
C HIS A 535 18.10 9.63 30.73
N SER A 536 17.63 10.83 30.40
CA SER A 536 17.34 11.19 29.02
C SER A 536 18.63 11.70 28.37
N LEU A 537 19.02 11.06 27.28
CA LEU A 537 20.14 11.47 26.41
C LEU A 537 19.73 12.59 25.42
N VAL A 538 18.44 12.93 25.36
CA VAL A 538 17.87 13.83 24.34
C VAL A 538 17.05 14.98 24.91
N HIS A 539 17.00 15.14 26.23
CA HIS A 539 16.12 16.10 26.91
C HIS A 539 16.31 17.54 26.40
N GLU A 540 17.56 18.00 26.20
CA GLU A 540 17.84 19.35 25.68
C GLU A 540 17.16 19.57 24.31
N ARG A 541 17.38 18.65 23.36
CA ARG A 541 16.76 18.65 22.04
C ARG A 541 15.24 18.59 22.12
N GLN A 542 14.67 17.83 23.06
CA GLN A 542 13.21 17.72 23.20
C GLN A 542 12.60 19.00 23.77
N LEU A 543 13.23 19.59 24.77
CA LEU A 543 12.79 20.86 25.37
C LEU A 543 12.91 22.00 24.35
N GLU A 544 14.02 22.07 23.59
CA GLU A 544 14.16 23.02 22.48
C GLU A 544 13.07 22.83 21.42
N GLY A 545 12.78 21.58 21.04
CA GLY A 545 11.72 21.26 20.11
C GLY A 545 10.32 21.67 20.59
N LEU A 546 10.06 21.60 21.89
CA LEU A 546 8.81 22.06 22.50
C LEU A 546 8.72 23.59 22.47
N ILE A 547 9.83 24.26 22.76
CA ILE A 547 9.95 25.72 22.65
C ILE A 547 9.67 26.17 21.21
N LYS A 548 10.30 25.54 20.22
CA LYS A 548 10.08 25.85 18.80
C LYS A 548 8.62 25.62 18.38
N PHE A 549 8.00 24.56 18.89
CA PHE A 549 6.58 24.28 18.63
C PHE A 549 5.69 25.39 19.21
N SER A 550 5.96 25.81 20.45
CA SER A 550 5.21 26.90 21.10
C SER A 550 5.39 28.27 20.43
N GLU A 551 6.59 28.56 19.89
CA GLU A 551 6.86 29.76 19.08
C GLU A 551 6.04 29.73 17.81
N ALA A 552 6.05 28.59 17.10
CA ALA A 552 5.32 28.44 15.84
C ALA A 552 3.81 28.59 16.03
N MET A 553 3.27 28.02 17.11
CA MET A 553 1.86 28.07 17.49
C MET A 553 1.47 29.38 18.20
N GLU A 554 2.39 30.33 18.36
CA GLU A 554 2.18 31.61 19.07
C GLU A 554 1.48 31.41 20.41
N TRP A 555 2.04 30.51 21.22
CA TRP A 555 1.46 30.10 22.48
C TRP A 555 1.25 31.29 23.43
N PRO A 556 0.05 31.49 24.02
CA PRO A 556 -0.28 32.70 24.79
C PRO A 556 0.58 32.88 26.05
N LYS A 557 1.07 31.78 26.64
CA LYS A 557 1.88 31.77 27.87
C LYS A 557 3.31 31.31 27.60
N LEU A 558 3.89 31.76 26.47
CA LEU A 558 5.22 31.36 26.01
C LEU A 558 6.33 31.59 27.06
N SER A 559 6.33 32.74 27.73
CA SER A 559 7.35 33.09 28.73
C SER A 559 7.29 32.18 29.96
N GLU A 560 6.08 31.94 30.47
CA GLU A 560 5.84 31.06 31.63
C GLU A 560 6.29 29.62 31.34
N MET A 561 5.99 29.14 30.13
CA MET A 561 6.39 27.81 29.69
C MET A 561 7.91 27.68 29.57
N ARG A 562 8.61 28.68 29.02
CA ARG A 562 10.08 28.67 28.92
C ARG A 562 10.76 28.58 30.27
N GLU A 563 10.35 29.41 31.21
CA GLU A 563 10.90 29.44 32.58
C GLU A 563 10.78 28.05 33.24
N TYR A 564 9.65 27.37 33.05
CA TYR A 564 9.50 26.00 33.54
C TYR A 564 10.44 25.01 32.83
N THR A 565 10.56 25.09 31.50
CA THR A 565 11.38 24.14 30.73
C THR A 565 12.88 24.21 31.07
N GLU A 566 13.40 25.38 31.43
CA GLU A 566 14.81 25.56 31.82
C GLU A 566 15.19 24.72 33.06
N GLY A 567 14.30 24.61 34.04
CA GLY A 567 14.51 23.85 35.27
C GLY A 567 13.96 22.41 35.26
N ALA A 568 13.23 22.02 34.21
CA ALA A 568 12.42 20.79 34.21
C ALA A 568 13.25 19.51 34.40
N TYR A 569 14.33 19.34 33.64
CA TYR A 569 15.15 18.13 33.75
C TYR A 569 15.98 18.11 35.03
N ALA A 570 16.51 19.25 35.47
CA ALA A 570 17.19 19.35 36.77
C ALA A 570 16.26 18.98 37.93
N GLY A 571 15.00 19.45 37.89
CA GLY A 571 13.97 19.08 38.84
C GLY A 571 13.68 17.58 38.86
N TYR A 572 13.57 16.95 37.69
CA TYR A 572 13.44 15.49 37.56
C TYR A 572 14.62 14.74 38.19
N ARG A 573 15.85 15.17 37.89
CA ARG A 573 17.07 14.58 38.45
C ARG A 573 17.12 14.69 39.98
N ALA A 574 16.52 15.74 40.53
CA ALA A 574 16.34 15.96 41.96
C ALA A 574 15.15 15.17 42.59
N GLY A 575 14.38 14.43 41.79
CA GLY A 575 13.26 13.60 42.26
C GLY A 575 11.88 14.27 42.18
N SER A 576 11.77 15.40 41.47
CA SER A 576 10.46 16.03 41.24
C SER A 576 9.58 15.14 40.37
N LEU A 577 8.33 14.97 40.77
CA LEU A 577 7.33 14.26 39.98
C LEU A 577 6.95 15.07 38.75
N MET A 578 6.66 14.39 37.65
CA MET A 578 6.11 15.00 36.44
C MET A 578 5.02 14.12 35.83
N SER A 579 4.19 14.70 34.96
CA SER A 579 3.24 13.91 34.18
C SER A 579 3.97 12.95 33.25
N LEU A 580 3.40 11.76 33.05
CA LEU A 580 3.97 10.76 32.14
C LEU A 580 3.97 11.24 30.68
N THR A 581 3.01 12.08 30.29
CA THR A 581 2.98 12.73 28.97
C THR A 581 4.20 13.61 28.74
N PHE A 582 4.55 14.46 29.72
CA PHE A 582 5.73 15.31 29.62
C PHE A 582 7.05 14.53 29.73
N TRP A 583 7.07 13.49 30.57
CA TRP A 583 8.20 12.56 30.66
C TRP A 583 8.49 11.87 29.32
N ASN A 584 7.45 11.34 28.66
CA ASN A 584 7.56 10.71 27.35
C ASN A 584 8.19 11.64 26.32
N TRP A 585 7.71 12.89 26.24
CA TRP A 585 8.28 13.89 25.34
C TRP A 585 9.76 14.15 25.65
N MET A 586 10.08 14.43 26.91
CA MET A 586 11.45 14.75 27.36
C MET A 586 12.45 13.60 27.14
N PHE A 587 11.99 12.35 27.25
CA PHE A 587 12.80 11.16 26.99
C PHE A 587 12.75 10.70 25.53
N GLY A 588 12.02 11.39 24.65
CA GLY A 588 11.80 10.98 23.26
C GLY A 588 11.11 9.61 23.13
N GLN A 589 10.38 9.19 24.17
CA GLN A 589 9.57 7.96 24.21
C GLN A 589 8.15 8.32 23.78
N VAL A 590 7.99 8.66 22.52
CA VAL A 590 6.69 8.87 21.86
C VAL A 590 6.65 7.93 20.66
N LEU A 591 5.48 7.49 20.23
CA LEU A 591 5.34 6.73 18.98
C LEU A 591 5.04 7.70 17.81
N PRO A 592 5.31 7.32 16.55
CA PRO A 592 4.95 8.10 15.36
C PRO A 592 3.45 8.43 15.26
N GLY A 593 3.11 9.31 14.32
CA GLY A 593 1.73 9.63 13.96
C GLY A 593 0.95 10.35 15.06
N ASP A 594 -0.29 9.92 15.27
CA ASP A 594 -1.27 10.47 16.21
C ASP A 594 -0.73 10.55 17.64
N GLN A 595 0.07 9.56 18.04
CA GLN A 595 0.72 9.52 19.35
C GLN A 595 1.69 10.67 19.54
N PHE A 596 2.53 10.97 18.55
CA PHE A 596 3.44 12.12 18.59
C PHE A 596 2.64 13.43 18.70
N ILE A 597 1.62 13.58 17.86
CA ILE A 597 0.80 14.79 17.77
C ILE A 597 0.05 15.06 19.09
N TYR A 598 -0.45 14.00 19.73
CA TYR A 598 -1.06 14.04 21.05
C TYR A 598 -0.04 14.45 22.14
N HIS A 599 1.13 13.79 22.18
CA HIS A 599 2.11 14.01 23.23
C HIS A 599 2.75 15.40 23.20
N ILE A 600 3.03 15.97 22.01
CA ILE A 600 3.67 17.29 21.93
C ILE A 600 2.76 18.40 22.50
N MET A 601 1.46 18.35 22.22
CA MET A 601 0.51 19.33 22.77
C MET A 601 0.25 19.09 24.27
N GLY A 602 0.11 17.83 24.68
CA GLY A 602 -0.02 17.50 26.11
C GLY A 602 1.21 17.92 26.93
N ALA A 603 2.41 17.75 26.38
CA ALA A 603 3.66 18.24 26.96
C ALA A 603 3.68 19.77 27.06
N LEU A 604 3.20 20.48 26.04
CA LEU A 604 3.11 21.95 26.04
C LEU A 604 2.15 22.48 27.13
N VAL A 605 0.96 21.86 27.25
CA VAL A 605 -0.01 22.17 28.30
C VAL A 605 0.58 21.93 29.68
N TYR A 606 1.22 20.77 29.90
CA TYR A 606 1.85 20.46 31.18
C TYR A 606 3.02 21.40 31.53
N ALA A 607 3.82 21.76 30.51
CA ALA A 607 4.95 22.67 30.64
C ALA A 607 4.52 24.11 30.95
N THR A 608 3.22 24.43 30.86
CA THR A 608 2.66 25.72 31.22
C THR A 608 1.93 25.60 32.58
N PRO A 609 2.55 25.97 33.72
CA PRO A 609 1.97 25.81 35.05
C PRO A 609 0.51 26.24 35.19
N SER A 610 0.12 27.37 34.62
CA SER A 610 -1.24 27.94 34.66
C SER A 610 -2.28 27.07 33.95
N PHE A 611 -1.87 26.21 33.03
CA PHE A 611 -2.76 25.30 32.29
C PHE A 611 -2.75 23.86 32.81
N ARG A 612 -1.95 23.52 33.83
CA ARG A 612 -1.83 22.14 34.34
C ARG A 612 -3.14 21.53 34.84
N SER A 613 -4.05 22.37 35.32
CA SER A 613 -5.39 21.94 35.78
C SER A 613 -6.25 21.35 34.66
N LEU A 614 -5.95 21.65 33.39
CA LEU A 614 -6.63 21.05 32.23
C LEU A 614 -6.33 19.54 32.09
N GLY A 615 -5.20 19.10 32.64
CA GLY A 615 -4.71 17.72 32.48
C GLY A 615 -4.41 17.34 31.03
N SER A 616 -4.18 16.05 30.81
CA SER A 616 -4.01 15.50 29.45
C SER A 616 -5.38 15.31 28.77
N ALA A 617 -5.40 15.39 27.44
CA ALA A 617 -6.60 15.07 26.70
C ALA A 617 -6.93 13.58 26.84
N LYS A 618 -8.21 13.24 26.98
CA LYS A 618 -8.69 11.86 27.04
C LYS A 618 -8.60 11.15 25.69
N TYR A 619 -8.70 11.91 24.60
CA TYR A 619 -8.78 11.39 23.23
C TYR A 619 -7.71 12.02 22.35
N HIS A 620 -7.01 11.25 21.52
CA HIS A 620 -5.97 11.79 20.64
C HIS A 620 -6.54 12.83 19.65
N ALA A 621 -7.76 12.62 19.16
CA ALA A 621 -8.43 13.54 18.23
C ALA A 621 -8.92 14.86 18.88
N ALA A 622 -8.74 15.05 20.18
CA ALA A 622 -9.15 16.26 20.88
C ALA A 622 -8.36 17.49 20.39
N SER A 623 -9.05 18.62 20.35
CA SER A 623 -8.50 19.95 20.06
C SER A 623 -8.51 20.81 21.33
N LEU A 624 -7.88 21.98 21.31
CA LEU A 624 -7.65 22.78 22.52
C LEU A 624 -8.09 24.23 22.32
N ILE A 625 -8.86 24.77 23.27
CA ILE A 625 -9.26 26.18 23.31
C ILE A 625 -8.81 26.77 24.63
N ILE A 626 -8.00 27.83 24.59
CA ILE A 626 -7.43 28.49 25.78
C ILE A 626 -7.17 29.97 25.50
N ASP A 627 -7.33 30.83 26.49
CA ASP A 627 -6.95 32.26 26.45
C ASP A 627 -7.39 33.00 25.15
N GLY A 628 -8.63 32.77 24.69
CA GLY A 628 -9.18 33.41 23.50
C GLY A 628 -8.60 32.91 22.17
N ARG A 629 -7.85 31.81 22.18
CA ARG A 629 -7.29 31.14 20.99
C ARG A 629 -7.77 29.69 20.91
N SER A 630 -7.80 29.15 19.70
CA SER A 630 -8.08 27.74 19.46
C SER A 630 -7.00 27.06 18.64
N TYR A 631 -6.78 25.77 18.90
CA TYR A 631 -5.78 24.91 18.29
C TYR A 631 -6.44 23.59 17.91
N TRP A 632 -6.45 23.29 16.62
CA TRP A 632 -7.24 22.18 16.08
C TRP A 632 -6.34 21.07 15.55
N ARG A 633 -6.75 19.83 15.74
CA ARG A 633 -6.15 18.71 15.02
C ARG A 633 -6.36 18.89 13.53
N ALA A 634 -5.30 18.73 12.72
CA ALA A 634 -5.39 18.88 11.27
C ALA A 634 -6.39 17.92 10.61
N LYS A 635 -6.63 16.76 11.22
CA LYS A 635 -7.64 15.76 10.78
C LYS A 635 -9.08 16.03 11.27
N SER A 636 -9.30 17.05 12.10
CA SER A 636 -10.65 17.43 12.53
C SER A 636 -11.34 18.24 11.43
N ALA A 637 -12.68 18.24 11.39
CA ALA A 637 -13.42 19.03 10.38
C ALA A 637 -13.10 20.52 10.51
N VAL A 638 -13.00 21.02 11.75
CA VAL A 638 -12.62 22.42 12.00
C VAL A 638 -11.19 22.69 11.56
N GLY A 639 -10.24 21.81 11.90
CA GLY A 639 -8.83 21.98 11.53
C GLY A 639 -8.58 21.96 10.03
N CYS A 640 -9.20 21.03 9.29
CA CYS A 640 -9.03 20.95 7.84
C CYS A 640 -9.66 22.17 7.13
N VAL A 641 -10.78 22.71 7.65
CA VAL A 641 -11.42 23.91 7.12
C VAL A 641 -10.64 25.19 7.48
N LEU A 642 -10.32 25.41 8.77
CA LEU A 642 -9.56 26.58 9.22
C LEU A 642 -8.14 26.64 8.67
N GLY A 643 -7.59 25.52 8.17
CA GLY A 643 -6.35 25.53 7.39
C GLY A 643 -6.43 26.40 6.11
N GLY A 644 -7.64 26.67 5.59
CA GLY A 644 -7.85 27.60 4.47
C GLY A 644 -7.86 29.08 4.89
N MET A 645 -7.79 29.39 6.19
CA MET A 645 -7.76 30.75 6.68
C MET A 645 -6.36 31.37 6.48
N LYS A 646 -6.32 32.60 5.99
CA LYS A 646 -5.08 33.32 5.71
C LYS A 646 -4.26 33.54 6.98
N GLY A 647 -2.97 33.24 6.91
CA GLY A 647 -2.02 33.43 8.02
C GLY A 647 -1.99 32.29 9.05
N ILE A 648 -2.89 31.29 8.95
CA ILE A 648 -2.87 30.13 9.83
C ILE A 648 -1.68 29.21 9.51
N LYS A 649 -1.07 28.66 10.55
CA LYS A 649 0.06 27.72 10.47
C LYS A 649 -0.41 26.29 10.71
N SER A 650 0.31 25.35 10.12
CA SER A 650 0.16 23.91 10.33
C SER A 650 1.50 23.35 10.77
N VAL A 651 1.61 22.88 12.02
CA VAL A 651 2.86 22.38 12.59
C VAL A 651 2.57 21.14 13.43
N CYS A 652 3.36 20.07 13.25
CA CYS A 652 3.27 18.85 14.05
C CYS A 652 1.85 18.28 14.17
N GLY A 653 1.06 18.31 13.08
CA GLY A 653 -0.33 17.79 13.05
C GLY A 653 -1.39 18.72 13.67
N TRP A 654 -1.01 19.94 14.05
CA TRP A 654 -1.89 20.95 14.61
C TRP A 654 -2.06 22.17 13.69
N ILE A 655 -3.26 22.75 13.71
CA ILE A 655 -3.66 23.95 13.00
C ILE A 655 -3.91 25.05 14.04
N GLY A 656 -3.21 26.16 13.94
CA GLY A 656 -3.39 27.30 14.82
C GLY A 656 -2.21 28.27 14.83
N PRO A 657 -2.29 29.35 15.63
CA PRO A 657 -3.44 29.72 16.46
C PRO A 657 -4.63 30.19 15.60
N CYS A 658 -5.83 29.73 15.91
CA CYS A 658 -7.07 30.19 15.29
C CYS A 658 -7.87 31.06 16.27
N PRO A 659 -8.85 31.86 15.79
CA PRO A 659 -9.83 32.51 16.66
C PRO A 659 -10.55 31.48 17.55
N ALA A 660 -10.78 31.81 18.82
CA ALA A 660 -11.67 30.99 19.67
C ALA A 660 -13.12 31.03 19.15
N PRO A 661 -13.95 30.04 19.52
CA PRO A 661 -15.38 30.12 19.27
C PRO A 661 -16.00 31.36 19.91
N ILE A 662 -17.11 31.85 19.33
CA ILE A 662 -17.85 33.00 19.87
C ILE A 662 -18.43 32.68 21.26
N GLU A 663 -18.76 31.42 21.53
CA GLU A 663 -19.25 31.01 22.85
C GLU A 663 -18.11 30.94 23.88
N ASP A 664 -17.98 31.97 24.71
CA ASP A 664 -17.02 32.04 25.83
C ASP A 664 -17.09 30.86 26.81
N SER A 665 -18.22 30.15 26.83
CA SER A 665 -18.43 28.97 27.70
C SER A 665 -17.60 27.75 27.30
N VAL A 666 -17.04 27.70 26.08
CA VAL A 666 -16.31 26.52 25.58
C VAL A 666 -14.81 26.72 25.72
N THR A 667 -14.19 26.03 26.67
CA THR A 667 -12.75 26.11 26.96
C THR A 667 -12.15 24.73 27.30
N GLY A 668 -10.85 24.59 27.16
CA GLY A 668 -10.10 23.36 27.42
C GLY A 668 -10.10 22.39 26.24
N TRP A 669 -10.02 21.10 26.54
CA TRP A 669 -10.00 20.04 25.55
C TRP A 669 -11.41 19.82 24.95
N VAL A 670 -11.52 19.92 23.63
CA VAL A 670 -12.79 19.84 22.91
C VAL A 670 -12.76 18.78 21.81
N ARG A 671 -13.92 18.13 21.60
CA ARG A 671 -14.13 17.19 20.50
C ARG A 671 -15.13 17.73 19.50
N ASN A 672 -14.72 17.80 18.24
CA ASN A 672 -15.62 18.10 17.15
C ASN A 672 -16.16 16.81 16.52
N ASN A 673 -17.48 16.72 16.41
CA ASN A 673 -18.12 15.66 15.67
C ASN A 673 -18.14 16.01 14.18
N GLY A 674 -17.78 15.03 13.35
CA GLY A 674 -17.88 15.09 11.90
C GLY A 674 -17.80 13.68 11.34
N ALA A 675 -18.70 13.34 10.41
CA ALA A 675 -18.71 12.05 9.75
C ALA A 675 -17.54 11.91 8.76
N ALA A 676 -17.03 10.70 8.57
CA ALA A 676 -16.08 10.43 7.50
C ALA A 676 -16.77 10.62 6.14
N VAL A 677 -16.06 11.21 5.18
CA VAL A 677 -16.54 11.29 3.79
C VAL A 677 -16.20 9.99 3.10
N ALA A 678 -17.13 9.47 2.29
CA ALA A 678 -16.86 8.29 1.48
C ALA A 678 -15.88 8.65 0.37
N PHE A 679 -14.85 7.84 0.21
CA PHE A 679 -13.92 8.03 -0.88
C PHE A 679 -14.52 7.49 -2.17
N PRO A 680 -14.25 8.13 -3.33
CA PRO A 680 -14.47 7.47 -4.60
C PRO A 680 -13.62 6.19 -4.58
N ILE A 681 -14.26 5.02 -4.70
CA ILE A 681 -13.53 3.78 -4.93
C ILE A 681 -12.78 4.04 -6.23
N PRO A 682 -11.43 3.99 -6.26
CA PRO A 682 -10.69 4.09 -7.49
C PRO A 682 -11.34 3.07 -8.41
N GLY A 683 -11.99 3.53 -9.48
CA GLY A 683 -12.38 2.63 -10.54
C GLY A 683 -11.12 1.83 -10.82
N LYS A 684 -11.19 0.49 -10.76
CA LYS A 684 -10.06 -0.33 -11.19
C LYS A 684 -9.72 0.22 -12.56
N GLN A 685 -8.65 1.00 -12.68
CA GLN A 685 -7.93 1.03 -13.92
C GLN A 685 -7.50 -0.41 -14.03
N ILE A 686 -8.33 -1.17 -14.75
CA ILE A 686 -7.89 -2.35 -15.47
C ILE A 686 -6.61 -1.84 -16.11
N LEU A 687 -5.49 -2.32 -15.59
CA LEU A 687 -4.21 -2.17 -16.23
C LEU A 687 -4.48 -2.67 -17.64
N GLY A 688 -4.65 -1.74 -18.59
CA GLY A 688 -4.77 -2.10 -19.98
C GLY A 688 -3.54 -2.95 -20.27
N ASN A 689 -3.79 -4.10 -20.89
CA ASN A 689 -2.79 -5.04 -21.37
C ASN A 689 -1.63 -4.30 -22.07
N PHE A 690 -0.61 -3.91 -21.32
CA PHE A 690 0.72 -3.58 -21.80
C PHE A 690 1.69 -3.84 -20.65
N SER A 691 2.28 -5.02 -20.70
CA SER A 691 3.54 -5.31 -20.04
C SER A 691 4.65 -4.48 -20.66
N HIS A 692 5.55 -3.94 -19.83
CA HIS A 692 6.96 -4.30 -19.96
C HIS A 692 7.67 -4.13 -18.62
N GLY A 693 8.65 -4.99 -18.42
CA GLY A 693 9.19 -5.35 -17.11
C GLY A 693 10.03 -4.27 -16.44
N ASP A 694 10.40 -4.61 -15.20
CA ASP A 694 11.42 -4.00 -14.37
C ASP A 694 12.19 -2.85 -15.01
N SER A 695 11.64 -1.65 -14.84
CA SER A 695 12.43 -0.44 -14.81
C SER A 695 11.94 0.44 -13.68
N VAL A 696 12.82 0.61 -12.70
CA VAL A 696 12.79 1.71 -11.74
C VAL A 696 12.49 3.01 -12.50
N GLY A 697 11.27 3.53 -12.35
CA GLY A 697 10.85 4.87 -12.80
C GLY A 697 11.26 5.22 -14.23
N GLY A 698 10.52 4.76 -15.23
CA GLY A 698 10.74 5.20 -16.60
C GLY A 698 9.61 4.86 -17.55
N LYS A 699 8.96 5.91 -18.09
CA LYS A 699 7.98 5.90 -19.18
C LYS A 699 6.57 5.41 -18.85
N MET A 700 5.87 6.12 -17.96
CA MET A 700 4.43 6.30 -18.17
C MET A 700 4.27 7.52 -19.07
N SER A 701 4.06 7.25 -20.35
CA SER A 701 3.79 8.22 -21.40
C SER A 701 2.39 8.81 -21.26
N THR A 702 2.27 10.04 -21.74
CA THR A 702 1.14 10.94 -21.67
C THR A 702 0.05 10.64 -22.70
N SER A 703 -0.83 9.66 -22.44
CA SER A 703 -2.08 9.51 -23.22
C SER A 703 -2.97 8.32 -22.81
N LEU A 704 -3.23 8.09 -21.52
CA LEU A 704 -4.34 7.21 -21.11
C LEU A 704 -5.74 7.78 -21.46
N TRP A 705 -5.81 8.96 -22.07
CA TRP A 705 -7.04 9.68 -22.39
C TRP A 705 -7.62 9.26 -23.74
N ALA A 706 -6.91 8.33 -24.37
CA ALA A 706 -6.82 8.15 -25.78
C ALA A 706 -6.28 6.74 -26.08
N MET A 707 -6.43 5.78 -25.16
CA MET A 707 -6.40 4.39 -25.56
C MET A 707 -7.84 4.06 -25.89
N PRO A 708 -8.24 4.18 -27.16
CA PRO A 708 -9.55 3.72 -27.55
C PRO A 708 -9.72 2.26 -27.10
N THR A 709 -10.95 1.90 -26.76
CA THR A 709 -11.35 0.50 -26.82
C THR A 709 -11.02 -0.04 -28.22
N GLU A 710 -10.83 -1.35 -28.41
CA GLU A 710 -10.59 -1.90 -29.75
C GLU A 710 -11.63 -1.41 -30.77
N GLU A 711 -12.86 -1.12 -30.32
CA GLU A 711 -13.97 -0.57 -31.09
C GLU A 711 -13.83 0.91 -31.50
N THR A 712 -13.00 1.72 -30.83
CA THR A 712 -12.87 3.18 -31.07
C THR A 712 -11.54 3.59 -31.73
N LEU A 713 -10.60 2.66 -31.91
CA LEU A 713 -9.28 2.91 -32.52
C LEU A 713 -9.42 2.97 -34.03
N THR A 714 -9.76 4.15 -34.55
CA THR A 714 -9.91 4.38 -36.00
C THR A 714 -8.81 5.31 -36.52
N LEU A 715 -8.51 5.23 -37.83
CA LEU A 715 -7.63 6.20 -38.49
C LEU A 715 -8.16 7.64 -38.39
N GLU A 716 -9.48 7.81 -38.36
CA GLU A 716 -10.12 9.11 -38.13
C GLU A 716 -9.84 9.64 -36.73
N TRP A 717 -9.88 8.76 -35.72
CA TRP A 717 -9.52 9.11 -34.36
C TRP A 717 -8.03 9.48 -34.22
N LEU A 718 -7.12 8.74 -34.86
CA LEU A 718 -5.68 9.07 -34.88
C LEU A 718 -5.44 10.43 -35.56
N ALA A 719 -6.10 10.68 -36.69
CA ALA A 719 -6.04 11.97 -37.38
C ALA A 719 -6.61 13.11 -36.52
N ASN A 720 -7.67 12.84 -35.75
CA ASN A 720 -8.28 13.78 -34.82
C ASN A 720 -7.33 14.16 -33.68
N MET A 721 -6.72 13.17 -33.01
CA MET A 721 -5.79 13.39 -31.91
C MET A 721 -4.46 14.01 -32.37
N SER A 722 -4.02 13.73 -33.60
CA SER A 722 -2.82 14.33 -34.20
C SER A 722 -3.01 15.80 -34.62
N ASP A 723 -4.25 16.30 -34.68
CA ASP A 723 -4.55 17.66 -35.11
C ASP A 723 -4.22 18.67 -34.00
N LYS A 724 -3.06 19.32 -34.15
CA LYS A 724 -2.57 20.35 -33.22
C LYS A 724 -3.54 21.50 -32.98
N THR A 725 -4.46 21.79 -33.91
CA THR A 725 -5.43 22.90 -33.74
C THR A 725 -6.52 22.59 -32.72
N LYS A 726 -6.72 21.31 -32.41
CA LYS A 726 -7.67 20.84 -31.40
C LYS A 726 -7.11 20.83 -29.99
N TRP A 727 -5.80 21.04 -29.83
CA TRP A 727 -5.15 21.12 -28.53
C TRP A 727 -4.99 22.59 -28.10
N LYS A 728 -5.64 22.97 -27.01
CA LYS A 728 -5.71 24.35 -26.53
C LYS A 728 -5.40 24.44 -25.05
N THR A 729 -4.82 25.56 -24.62
CA THR A 729 -4.65 25.84 -23.20
C THR A 729 -6.00 26.25 -22.60
N PRO A 730 -6.50 25.58 -21.55
CA PRO A 730 -7.73 25.99 -20.89
C PRO A 730 -7.52 27.33 -20.15
N GLU A 731 -8.50 28.24 -20.25
CA GLU A 731 -8.45 29.53 -19.56
C GLU A 731 -8.83 29.36 -18.09
N ALA A 732 -7.92 29.76 -17.19
CA ALA A 732 -8.17 29.69 -15.75
C ALA A 732 -9.25 30.70 -15.31
N PRO A 733 -10.01 30.41 -14.23
CA PRO A 733 -10.95 31.36 -13.66
C PRO A 733 -10.28 32.70 -13.35
N LYS A 734 -10.92 33.80 -13.76
CA LYS A 734 -10.44 35.14 -13.47
C LYS A 734 -10.51 35.42 -11.96
N PRO A 735 -9.56 36.18 -11.39
CA PRO A 735 -9.60 36.55 -9.99
C PRO A 735 -10.95 37.16 -9.61
N SER A 736 -11.57 36.60 -8.57
CA SER A 736 -12.86 37.07 -8.06
C SER A 736 -12.71 38.41 -7.36
N SER A 737 -13.65 39.32 -7.62
CA SER A 737 -13.75 40.63 -6.94
C SER A 737 -14.64 40.59 -5.68
N GLU A 738 -15.12 39.40 -5.30
CA GLU A 738 -15.95 39.19 -4.13
C GLU A 738 -15.23 39.58 -2.84
N ARG A 739 -16.00 40.07 -1.86
CA ARG A 739 -15.51 40.35 -0.50
C ARG A 739 -16.04 39.29 0.43
N CYS A 740 -15.13 38.60 1.12
CA CYS A 740 -15.46 37.63 2.15
C CYS A 740 -14.81 38.05 3.47
N GLU A 741 -15.59 38.01 4.54
CA GLU A 741 -15.13 38.23 5.90
C GLU A 741 -15.56 37.06 6.79
N PHE A 742 -14.63 36.55 7.59
CA PHE A 742 -14.91 35.56 8.62
C PHE A 742 -15.53 36.28 9.83
N LEU A 743 -16.73 35.86 10.24
CA LEU A 743 -17.45 36.47 11.37
C LEU A 743 -17.21 35.69 12.67
N GLY A 744 -17.15 34.36 12.61
CA GLY A 744 -16.81 33.55 13.78
C GLY A 744 -17.05 32.06 13.64
N LEU A 745 -16.56 31.33 14.65
CA LEU A 745 -16.75 29.89 14.82
C LEU A 745 -17.75 29.66 15.96
N HIS A 746 -18.73 28.80 15.71
CA HIS A 746 -19.72 28.38 16.69
C HIS A 746 -19.53 26.92 17.07
N LEU A 747 -19.60 26.59 18.36
CA LEU A 747 -19.57 25.21 18.85
C LEU A 747 -20.86 24.88 19.61
N LYS A 748 -21.77 24.17 18.93
CA LYS A 748 -23.02 23.72 19.56
C LYS A 748 -22.84 22.32 20.17
N PRO A 749 -23.08 22.12 21.47
CA PRO A 749 -23.00 20.80 22.09
C PRO A 749 -24.04 19.86 21.48
N LEU A 750 -23.63 18.65 21.12
CA LEU A 750 -24.53 17.60 20.69
C LEU A 750 -25.23 16.99 21.89
N GLN A 751 -26.56 16.81 21.78
CA GLN A 751 -27.33 16.10 22.79
C GLN A 751 -27.07 14.59 22.65
N SER A 752 -26.70 13.97 23.76
CA SER A 752 -26.55 12.52 23.88
C SER A 752 -27.60 12.01 24.86
N GLU A 753 -28.18 10.83 24.59
CA GLU A 753 -29.13 10.17 25.51
C GLU A 753 -28.49 9.90 26.88
N VAL A 754 -27.17 9.68 26.89
CA VAL A 754 -26.37 9.52 28.11
C VAL A 754 -25.57 10.81 28.34
N PRO A 755 -25.73 11.47 29.52
CA PRO A 755 -24.91 12.62 29.88
C PRO A 755 -23.41 12.29 29.84
N PRO A 756 -22.55 13.22 29.40
CA PRO A 756 -21.11 12.98 29.36
C PRO A 756 -20.57 12.71 30.78
N ALA A 757 -19.81 11.62 30.94
CA ALA A 757 -19.26 11.22 32.23
C ALA A 757 -18.19 12.21 32.73
N VAL A 758 -17.41 12.77 31.80
CA VAL A 758 -16.51 13.90 32.03
C VAL A 758 -16.72 14.99 30.98
N PRO A 759 -16.37 16.26 31.26
CA PRO A 759 -16.55 17.35 30.30
C PRO A 759 -15.92 17.10 28.92
N GLN A 760 -14.80 16.36 28.86
CA GLN A 760 -14.12 16.01 27.61
C GLN A 760 -14.88 14.99 26.74
N ASP A 761 -15.91 14.34 27.28
CA ASP A 761 -16.78 13.41 26.53
C ASP A 761 -17.84 14.15 25.71
N GLN A 762 -18.05 15.45 25.98
CA GLN A 762 -18.98 16.27 25.23
C GLN A 762 -18.45 16.52 23.81
N GLU A 763 -19.24 16.13 22.82
CA GLU A 763 -18.97 16.45 21.42
C GLU A 763 -19.72 17.70 20.98
N TYR A 764 -19.12 18.43 20.04
CA TYR A 764 -19.66 19.67 19.49
C TYR A 764 -19.81 19.58 17.98
N ARG A 765 -20.91 20.14 17.46
CA ARG A 765 -21.07 20.46 16.04
C ARG A 765 -20.51 21.87 15.81
N ALA A 766 -19.57 21.99 14.89
CA ALA A 766 -19.04 23.27 14.50
C ALA A 766 -19.87 23.91 13.37
N SER A 767 -20.02 25.23 13.41
CA SER A 767 -20.54 26.03 12.29
C SER A 767 -19.67 27.28 12.14
N ILE A 768 -19.50 27.77 10.92
CA ILE A 768 -18.70 28.96 10.64
C ILE A 768 -19.57 29.99 9.93
N ASP A 769 -19.52 31.22 10.44
CA ASP A 769 -20.24 32.36 9.90
C ASP A 769 -19.33 33.24 9.04
N PHE A 770 -19.86 33.66 7.90
CA PHE A 770 -19.21 34.50 6.92
C PHE A 770 -20.10 35.66 6.51
N ASN A 771 -19.47 36.73 6.05
CA ASN A 771 -20.11 37.78 5.28
C ASN A 771 -19.55 37.75 3.85
N VAL A 772 -20.37 37.34 2.88
CA VAL A 772 -20.01 37.27 1.46
C VAL A 772 -20.78 38.34 0.71
N ASN A 773 -20.07 39.35 0.19
CA ASN A 773 -20.67 40.51 -0.52
C ASN A 773 -21.79 41.21 0.26
N GLY A 774 -21.67 41.32 1.58
CA GLY A 774 -22.68 41.95 2.44
C GLY A 774 -23.81 41.02 2.87
N LYS A 775 -23.79 39.73 2.48
CA LYS A 775 -24.78 38.73 2.87
C LYS A 775 -24.20 37.76 3.91
N PRO A 776 -24.88 37.55 5.05
CA PRO A 776 -24.46 36.55 6.01
C PRO A 776 -24.69 35.13 5.44
N VAL A 777 -23.67 34.28 5.55
CA VAL A 777 -23.70 32.88 5.13
C VAL A 777 -23.10 32.03 6.24
N THR A 778 -23.77 30.94 6.60
CA THR A 778 -23.30 30.00 7.62
C THR A 778 -23.14 28.62 7.00
N TYR A 779 -22.02 27.96 7.29
CA TYR A 779 -21.78 26.57 6.90
C TYR A 779 -21.63 25.70 8.14
N THR A 780 -22.41 24.62 8.23
CA THR A 780 -22.31 23.64 9.32
C THR A 780 -21.37 22.52 8.94
N LEU A 781 -20.38 22.23 9.77
CA LEU A 781 -19.36 21.22 9.48
C LEU A 781 -19.89 19.82 9.84
N PHE A 782 -20.56 19.18 8.89
CA PHE A 782 -21.13 17.84 9.08
C PHE A 782 -20.09 16.72 8.91
N CYS A 783 -19.13 16.91 8.00
CA CYS A 783 -18.20 15.87 7.58
C CYS A 783 -16.74 16.33 7.66
N LYS A 784 -15.82 15.36 7.58
CA LYS A 784 -14.36 15.55 7.59
C LYS A 784 -13.79 15.25 6.20
N PRO A 785 -13.83 16.19 5.24
CA PRO A 785 -13.26 15.97 3.93
C PRO A 785 -11.74 15.97 3.96
N THR A 786 -11.14 15.14 3.13
CA THR A 786 -9.71 15.18 2.79
C THR A 786 -9.47 16.21 1.70
N PHE A 787 -8.67 17.24 2.02
CA PHE A 787 -8.19 18.21 1.05
C PHE A 787 -6.80 17.83 0.58
N VAL A 788 -6.57 17.81 -0.73
CA VAL A 788 -5.26 17.46 -1.32
C VAL A 788 -4.64 18.70 -1.94
N ALA A 789 -3.44 19.10 -1.49
CA ALA A 789 -2.73 20.19 -2.16
C ALA A 789 -2.36 19.75 -3.58
N SER A 790 -2.59 20.63 -4.56
CA SER A 790 -2.23 20.35 -5.94
C SER A 790 -0.72 20.10 -6.08
N HIS A 791 -0.37 19.07 -6.84
CA HIS A 791 1.03 18.74 -7.10
C HIS A 791 1.59 19.64 -8.22
N PRO A 792 2.82 20.19 -8.11
CA PRO A 792 3.40 21.01 -9.16
C PRO A 792 3.51 20.26 -10.49
N CYS A 793 3.24 20.97 -11.58
CA CYS A 793 3.51 20.52 -12.95
C CYS A 793 4.78 21.17 -13.49
N ILE A 794 5.44 20.57 -14.47
CA ILE A 794 6.69 21.07 -15.05
C ILE A 794 6.38 21.77 -16.38
N ASN A 795 6.90 22.99 -16.57
CA ASN A 795 6.76 23.77 -17.81
C ASN A 795 5.30 23.98 -18.27
N GLY A 796 4.37 24.17 -17.33
CA GLY A 796 3.01 24.57 -17.66
C GLY A 796 2.94 25.97 -18.30
N PRO A 797 1.80 26.35 -18.90
CA PRO A 797 0.54 25.63 -18.91
C PRO A 797 0.46 24.53 -19.98
N HIS A 798 -0.22 23.43 -19.65
CA HIS A 798 -0.37 22.28 -20.54
C HIS A 798 -1.63 22.37 -21.41
N LEU A 799 -1.58 21.74 -22.58
CA LEU A 799 -2.64 21.74 -23.58
C LEU A 799 -3.64 20.63 -23.32
N GLN A 800 -4.91 20.92 -23.57
CA GLN A 800 -6.03 19.98 -23.49
C GLN A 800 -6.71 19.82 -24.83
N HIS A 801 -7.14 18.59 -25.13
CA HIS A 801 -7.83 18.31 -26.37
C HIS A 801 -9.26 18.87 -26.31
N SER A 802 -9.80 19.28 -27.47
CA SER A 802 -11.12 19.91 -27.57
C SER A 802 -12.26 19.02 -27.03
N ASN A 803 -12.08 17.70 -27.01
CA ASN A 803 -13.05 16.75 -26.46
C ASN A 803 -13.19 16.84 -24.93
N ASP A 804 -12.16 17.30 -24.21
CA ASP A 804 -12.13 17.37 -22.75
C ASP A 804 -12.40 18.79 -22.22
N MET A 805 -12.64 19.76 -23.12
CA MET A 805 -12.82 21.18 -22.74
C MET A 805 -14.08 21.42 -21.88
N ASN A 806 -15.10 20.58 -22.00
CA ASN A 806 -16.33 20.68 -21.21
C ASN A 806 -16.08 20.57 -19.70
N ARG A 807 -15.04 19.84 -19.26
CA ARG A 807 -14.69 19.67 -17.84
C ARG A 807 -14.22 20.95 -17.16
N PHE A 808 -13.91 21.99 -17.94
CA PHE A 808 -13.43 23.27 -17.45
C PHE A 808 -14.57 24.30 -17.28
N GLU A 809 -15.81 23.96 -17.64
CA GLU A 809 -16.92 24.92 -17.72
C GLU A 809 -17.69 25.10 -16.40
N ASN A 810 -17.67 24.10 -15.51
CA ASN A 810 -18.43 24.13 -14.24
C ASN A 810 -17.74 24.95 -13.15
N VAL A 811 -17.53 26.24 -13.44
CA VAL A 811 -16.93 27.22 -12.52
C VAL A 811 -18.01 27.91 -11.70
N ARG A 812 -17.83 27.98 -10.38
CA ARG A 812 -18.71 28.67 -9.44
C ARG A 812 -17.92 29.59 -8.53
N ASN A 813 -18.43 30.79 -8.31
CA ASN A 813 -17.88 31.73 -7.33
C ASN A 813 -18.41 31.41 -5.92
N ILE A 814 -17.79 31.98 -4.88
CA ILE A 814 -18.12 31.61 -3.50
C ILE A 814 -19.54 32.04 -3.09
N GLN A 815 -20.09 33.12 -3.67
CA GLN A 815 -21.45 33.57 -3.40
C GLN A 815 -22.53 32.59 -3.89
N ASP A 816 -22.20 31.72 -4.86
CA ASP A 816 -23.15 30.82 -5.50
C ASP A 816 -23.24 29.45 -4.78
N LEU A 817 -22.38 29.21 -3.78
CA LEU A 817 -22.21 27.90 -3.15
C LEU A 817 -23.37 27.49 -2.23
N GLN A 818 -23.98 28.42 -1.50
CA GLN A 818 -24.96 28.11 -0.44
C GLN A 818 -26.16 27.28 -0.93
N ASN A 819 -26.58 27.49 -2.18
CA ASN A 819 -27.72 26.78 -2.78
C ASN A 819 -27.29 25.86 -3.93
N LEU A 820 -25.99 25.57 -4.04
CA LEU A 820 -25.47 24.79 -5.14
C LEU A 820 -25.87 23.31 -4.96
N GLN A 821 -26.65 22.81 -5.90
CA GLN A 821 -26.85 21.37 -6.05
C GLN A 821 -25.69 20.79 -6.87
N ARG A 822 -25.11 19.70 -6.37
CA ARG A 822 -24.01 19.00 -7.05
C ARG A 822 -24.51 18.32 -8.32
N ILE A 823 -23.72 18.45 -9.39
CA ILE A 823 -23.87 17.65 -10.60
C ILE A 823 -22.96 16.41 -10.43
N PRO A 824 -23.49 15.18 -10.46
CA PRO A 824 -22.67 13.96 -10.43
C PRO A 824 -21.68 13.94 -11.60
N ASP A 825 -20.51 13.33 -11.38
CA ASP A 825 -19.49 13.02 -12.40
C ASP A 825 -18.85 14.22 -13.15
N GLU A 826 -19.24 15.45 -12.82
CA GLU A 826 -18.59 16.67 -13.29
C GLU A 826 -17.66 17.28 -12.23
N VAL A 827 -16.51 17.82 -12.67
CA VAL A 827 -15.59 18.53 -11.77
C VAL A 827 -16.17 19.90 -11.43
N LEU A 828 -16.57 20.10 -10.18
CA LEU A 828 -16.91 21.43 -9.67
C LEU A 828 -15.63 22.26 -9.45
N ILE A 829 -15.53 23.42 -10.09
CA ILE A 829 -14.41 24.34 -9.93
C ILE A 829 -14.86 25.54 -9.11
N ILE A 830 -14.44 25.61 -7.86
CA ILE A 830 -14.74 26.72 -6.96
C ILE A 830 -13.67 27.81 -7.14
N ASN A 831 -14.06 28.95 -7.71
CA ASN A 831 -13.21 30.13 -7.82
C ASN A 831 -13.10 30.82 -6.45
N ALA A 832 -12.07 30.46 -5.70
CA ALA A 832 -11.80 30.88 -4.33
C ALA A 832 -10.65 31.91 -4.23
N THR A 833 -10.36 32.60 -5.33
CA THR A 833 -9.24 33.54 -5.48
C THR A 833 -9.38 34.86 -4.70
N CYS A 834 -10.57 35.13 -4.14
CA CYS A 834 -10.79 36.29 -3.27
C CYS A 834 -10.23 36.04 -1.85
N ASP A 835 -9.98 37.11 -1.09
CA ASP A 835 -9.49 37.00 0.30
C ASP A 835 -10.53 36.28 1.17
N GLY A 836 -10.15 35.18 1.83
CA GLY A 836 -11.06 34.33 2.59
C GLY A 836 -11.87 33.32 1.76
N GLY A 837 -11.78 33.33 0.43
CA GLY A 837 -12.53 32.44 -0.44
C GLY A 837 -12.21 30.95 -0.23
N GLU A 838 -10.94 30.62 0.01
CA GLU A 838 -10.51 29.24 0.29
C GLU A 838 -11.18 28.67 1.55
N LEU A 839 -11.32 29.49 2.60
CA LEU A 839 -11.97 29.09 3.84
C LEU A 839 -13.45 28.78 3.63
N VAL A 840 -14.15 29.61 2.86
CA VAL A 840 -15.56 29.38 2.48
C VAL A 840 -15.71 28.10 1.66
N ALA A 841 -14.85 27.91 0.65
CA ALA A 841 -14.88 26.72 -0.19
C ALA A 841 -14.69 25.42 0.62
N ARG A 842 -13.72 25.42 1.54
CA ARG A 842 -13.50 24.27 2.44
C ARG A 842 -14.68 24.04 3.41
N ALA A 843 -15.28 25.11 3.93
CA ALA A 843 -16.45 25.00 4.81
C ALA A 843 -17.65 24.40 4.07
N TRP A 844 -17.91 24.84 2.83
CA TRP A 844 -18.91 24.26 1.95
C TRP A 844 -18.65 22.77 1.67
N CYS A 845 -17.39 22.41 1.39
CA CYS A 845 -17.00 21.01 1.18
C CYS A 845 -17.28 20.13 2.41
N SER A 846 -17.06 20.65 3.63
CA SER A 846 -17.33 19.93 4.88
C SER A 846 -18.83 19.78 5.16
N GLU A 847 -19.66 20.74 4.76
CA GLU A 847 -21.11 20.64 4.85
C GLU A 847 -21.68 19.62 3.85
N ASN A 848 -21.10 19.53 2.66
CA ASN A 848 -21.61 18.73 1.53
C ASN A 848 -20.89 17.38 1.33
N ALA A 849 -20.11 16.93 2.33
CA ALA A 849 -19.36 15.68 2.28
C ALA A 849 -18.49 15.54 1.01
N GLN A 850 -17.65 16.54 0.73
CA GLN A 850 -16.93 16.66 -0.53
C GLN A 850 -15.42 16.76 -0.31
N HIS A 851 -14.67 15.74 -0.74
CA HIS A 851 -13.21 15.84 -0.89
C HIS A 851 -12.87 16.87 -1.97
N ALA A 852 -11.70 17.53 -1.89
CA ALA A 852 -11.31 18.47 -2.93
C ALA A 852 -9.79 18.58 -3.12
N VAL A 853 -9.38 18.89 -4.35
CA VAL A 853 -8.02 19.36 -4.64
C VAL A 853 -7.97 20.85 -4.36
N VAL A 854 -6.94 21.32 -3.66
CA VAL A 854 -6.69 22.73 -3.36
C VAL A 854 -5.48 23.18 -4.16
N ARG A 855 -5.71 24.00 -5.18
CA ARG A 855 -4.64 24.69 -5.90
C ARG A 855 -4.45 26.06 -5.29
N LYS A 856 -3.21 26.35 -4.86
CA LYS A 856 -2.81 27.65 -4.31
C LYS A 856 -1.46 28.06 -4.87
N GLY A 857 -1.38 29.27 -5.43
CA GLY A 857 -0.17 29.77 -6.10
C GLY A 857 0.08 29.11 -7.46
N ASP A 858 1.18 29.46 -8.14
CA ASP A 858 1.33 29.25 -9.59
C ASP A 858 2.08 27.99 -10.02
N ASP A 859 2.32 27.06 -9.09
CA ASP A 859 3.11 25.86 -9.36
C ASP A 859 2.35 24.76 -10.11
N THR A 860 1.02 24.82 -10.12
CA THR A 860 0.15 23.88 -10.83
C THR A 860 -0.71 24.65 -11.83
N CYS A 861 -0.61 24.30 -13.10
CA CYS A 861 -1.44 24.90 -14.15
C CYS A 861 -2.90 24.43 -14.05
N PHE A 862 -3.82 25.19 -14.65
CA PHE A 862 -5.25 24.90 -14.58
C PHE A 862 -5.62 23.53 -15.15
N ALA A 863 -5.01 23.15 -16.28
CA ALA A 863 -5.17 21.82 -16.88
C ALA A 863 -4.80 20.69 -15.90
N CYS A 864 -3.64 20.78 -15.22
CA CYS A 864 -3.19 19.77 -14.28
C CYS A 864 -4.05 19.71 -13.01
N ALA A 865 -4.50 20.88 -12.51
CA ALA A 865 -5.35 20.95 -11.32
C ALA A 865 -6.72 20.30 -11.54
N VAL A 866 -7.36 20.57 -12.69
CA VAL A 866 -8.64 19.94 -13.06
C VAL A 866 -8.45 18.44 -13.30
N LYS A 867 -7.39 18.04 -14.01
CA LYS A 867 -7.05 16.61 -14.22
C LYS A 867 -6.92 15.88 -12.88
N MET A 868 -6.18 16.44 -11.94
CA MET A 868 -5.99 15.87 -10.60
C MET A 868 -7.29 15.70 -9.83
N ALA A 869 -8.23 16.64 -9.95
CA ALA A 869 -9.53 16.57 -9.29
C ALA A 869 -10.49 15.58 -9.96
N SER A 870 -10.40 15.41 -11.28
CA SER A 870 -11.25 14.54 -12.09
C SER A 870 -10.99 13.05 -11.87
N GLU A 871 -11.80 12.20 -12.51
CA GLU A 871 -11.60 10.75 -12.60
C GLU A 871 -10.26 10.34 -13.22
N GLN A 872 -9.59 11.24 -13.96
CA GLN A 872 -8.25 11.00 -14.51
C GLN A 872 -7.12 11.13 -13.46
N GLY A 873 -7.47 11.51 -12.23
CA GLY A 873 -6.56 11.63 -11.11
C GLY A 873 -7.14 10.98 -9.87
N LEU A 874 -7.62 11.80 -8.93
CA LEU A 874 -8.13 11.32 -7.63
C LEU A 874 -9.63 11.01 -7.63
N GLY A 875 -10.37 11.41 -8.67
CA GLY A 875 -11.82 11.19 -8.76
C GLY A 875 -12.64 11.97 -7.71
N VAL A 876 -12.06 13.00 -7.08
CA VAL A 876 -12.76 13.78 -6.04
C VAL A 876 -13.82 14.70 -6.63
N ASN A 877 -13.74 15.04 -7.92
CA ASN A 877 -14.70 15.87 -8.67
C ASN A 877 -14.95 17.26 -8.05
N CYS A 878 -13.98 17.80 -7.32
CA CYS A 878 -14.01 19.15 -6.78
C CYS A 878 -12.61 19.76 -6.75
N LEU A 879 -12.47 20.96 -7.30
CA LEU A 879 -11.25 21.76 -7.31
C LEU A 879 -11.52 23.11 -6.64
N ILE A 880 -10.79 23.42 -5.58
CA ILE A 880 -10.71 24.74 -4.97
C ILE A 880 -9.55 25.49 -5.64
N TRP A 881 -9.89 26.50 -6.44
CA TRP A 881 -8.93 27.35 -7.16
C TRP A 881 -8.69 28.64 -6.39
N ALA A 882 -7.58 28.70 -5.62
CA ALA A 882 -7.28 29.77 -4.66
C ALA A 882 -5.99 30.54 -4.98
#